data_AF-A0A6A5A976-F1
#
_entry.id   AF-A0A6A5A976-F1
#
_cell.length_a   1.000
_cell.length_b   1.000
_cell.length_c   1.000
_cell.angle_alpha   90.00
_cell.angle_beta   90.00
_cell.angle_gamma   90.00
#
_symmetry.space_group_name_H-M   'P 1'
#
loop_
_entity.id
_entity.type
_entity.pdbx_description
1 polymer ?
#
loop_
_entity_poly.entity_id
_entity_poly.type
_entity_poly.pdbx_seq_one_letter_code
_entity_poly.pdbx_strand_id
1 'polypeptide(L)'
;MPSLGWFVLLSVVADAAQPWWSMLELIESSDASAEADSPPSRCCFNDGDVISLRADTDWFMGRCNGCVPRGAYPDSAFVHVSDPKDAPWAQWQVFNTCDGKLVLQADTGKYLGRCNNCAPGAAYPDQAFVHVEDWHTSPWAKWVCVDAGNGKIALQADSGRYLARCNSCLPGAYPNAAFVHATSVSEAYAQWTVVSKNPSAGLCAPNATTPPPTTTCIPTSAPAPITTAPTTKPVTTAPPTTAPPVTTTPAPTSPITTTPKPTTTAPVTAAPATTTPKPTTTTPAPTTTTPKPTTTAPVTAAPTTTTPTPTTTTPAPTTTTPKPTTTAPVTAAPTTTTPTPTTTTPAPTTTTPKPTTTAPVTAAPTTTTPVTAAPTTTTPTPTTAAPTTSTPAPTPVPKPCPARVRKAWTAHTDAEKALFQNALEQAMVLGFHHKFIEIHLESKSEHEAHDCLFFLWHRRYLLAYETMLRSLGDQYRCITLPFWDFSTLSAKYATGSCSTFPECNPLLSDMGALETVGYDLGAGTYTVSGAGCQADTCVKSAHPVTRNFCQSQDAFSTKRCYQCIPRNKWSLTAPPSDTYISNVYNQLFSSKPYDFTKVTKGVQYRYHNGIHGALASTMGTFASPGDPIFYVHHATVDALYAIYYQCVVPPLNYDLKHSTVWPNRADWGASCSKVRNGVTGAYEPTDHLTMNLIGANGKYVDVQDPSSVLKPFFDAVGLQTFADLYDIRALGEMSYSYDFGLSSLGGLAQQCDNYASPTTVRVGLEEATTDEVVSKEDQFMREMYLYCQAQNVPQDQIMERINWMQCVFHNECKQGVFDYSDAFRTSFDVHGSPYCYVTISQLANRTLSINVPGWEQVYARHYSCASTVM
;
A
#
# COMPACT_ATOMS: atom_id res chain seq x y z
N MET A 1 -42.60 22.29 -43.86
CA MET A 1 -42.89 23.59 -44.51
C MET A 1 -41.63 24.47 -44.43
N PRO A 2 -41.44 25.47 -45.32
CA PRO A 2 -40.14 26.12 -45.61
C PRO A 2 -39.97 27.46 -44.86
N SER A 3 -38.99 28.37 -45.06
CA SER A 3 -38.21 28.87 -46.24
C SER A 3 -37.13 29.88 -45.73
N LEU A 4 -36.19 30.52 -46.45
CA LEU A 4 -35.74 30.69 -47.87
C LEU A 4 -34.18 30.54 -47.90
N GLY A 5 -33.41 30.60 -49.00
CA GLY A 5 -33.73 30.55 -50.45
C GLY A 5 -32.80 31.42 -51.34
N TRP A 6 -32.53 30.94 -52.57
CA TRP A 6 -32.03 31.66 -53.79
C TRP A 6 -30.51 31.98 -53.84
N PHE A 7 -29.72 31.55 -54.85
CA PHE A 7 -29.62 31.89 -56.31
C PHE A 7 -28.90 33.25 -56.60
N VAL A 8 -27.98 33.45 -57.58
CA VAL A 8 -27.16 32.55 -58.45
C VAL A 8 -26.13 33.35 -59.34
N LEU A 9 -25.08 32.71 -59.91
CA LEU A 9 -24.13 33.16 -61.00
C LEU A 9 -23.30 34.48 -60.78
N LEU A 10 -22.31 34.89 -61.61
CA LEU A 10 -21.12 34.20 -62.20
C LEU A 10 -20.18 35.20 -62.97
N SER A 11 -18.85 35.11 -62.77
CA SER A 11 -17.74 35.42 -63.73
C SER A 11 -17.45 36.84 -64.30
N VAL A 12 -16.24 36.92 -64.92
CA VAL A 12 -15.62 37.95 -65.82
C VAL A 12 -14.61 38.88 -65.11
N VAL A 13 -13.29 38.66 -65.15
CA VAL A 13 -12.29 38.83 -66.27
C VAL A 13 -12.09 40.33 -66.60
N ALA A 14 -10.89 40.90 -66.78
CA ALA A 14 -9.51 40.39 -66.98
C ALA A 14 -8.50 41.17 -66.09
N ASP A 15 -7.15 41.08 -66.13
CA ASP A 15 -6.10 40.34 -66.86
C ASP A 15 -4.90 40.18 -65.86
N ALA A 16 -3.86 39.33 -65.94
CA ALA A 16 -3.18 38.49 -66.95
C ALA A 16 -1.77 38.97 -67.37
N ALA A 17 -0.76 38.55 -66.60
CA ALA A 17 0.52 38.07 -67.13
C ALA A 17 1.07 36.97 -66.17
N GLN A 18 0.84 35.67 -66.40
CA GLN A 18 1.42 34.79 -67.44
C GLN A 18 2.91 34.43 -67.15
N PRO A 19 3.41 33.19 -67.46
CA PRO A 19 2.68 32.01 -67.98
C PRO A 19 3.21 30.57 -67.67
N TRP A 20 2.42 29.60 -68.18
CA TRP A 20 2.71 28.20 -68.59
C TRP A 20 2.43 26.96 -67.69
N TRP A 21 1.16 26.49 -67.77
CA TRP A 21 0.69 25.10 -67.99
C TRP A 21 0.95 23.96 -66.99
N SER A 22 0.24 22.85 -67.21
CA SER A 22 -0.03 21.79 -66.22
C SER A 22 -0.01 20.37 -66.83
N MET A 23 0.32 19.38 -65.99
CA MET A 23 -0.06 17.95 -66.05
C MET A 23 0.27 17.13 -67.32
N LEU A 24 1.08 16.07 -67.15
CA LEU A 24 0.52 14.73 -66.87
C LEU A 24 1.56 13.76 -66.25
N GLU A 25 1.07 12.63 -65.75
CA GLU A 25 1.77 11.39 -65.32
C GLU A 25 2.64 11.42 -64.05
N LEU A 26 2.94 10.22 -63.53
CA LEU A 26 3.54 9.95 -62.22
C LEU A 26 4.99 9.48 -62.36
N ILE A 27 5.87 9.84 -61.40
CA ILE A 27 6.84 8.98 -60.66
C ILE A 27 7.92 9.84 -59.95
N GLU A 28 8.33 9.41 -58.75
CA GLU A 28 9.53 9.77 -57.96
C GLU A 28 9.95 11.24 -57.66
N SER A 29 9.83 11.57 -56.36
CA SER A 29 10.90 12.13 -55.49
C SER A 29 11.21 13.65 -55.44
N SER A 30 11.91 14.02 -54.34
CA SER A 30 12.61 15.28 -54.03
C SER A 30 11.81 16.58 -53.75
N ASP A 31 11.34 16.67 -52.50
CA ASP A 31 11.79 17.66 -51.49
C ASP A 31 11.35 19.14 -51.43
N ALA A 32 11.41 19.63 -50.17
CA ALA A 32 11.61 21.01 -49.72
C ALA A 32 10.57 22.12 -50.05
N SER A 33 9.56 22.23 -49.19
CA SER A 33 9.08 23.54 -48.70
C SER A 33 9.06 23.53 -47.17
N ALA A 34 9.88 24.36 -46.51
CA ALA A 34 10.06 24.31 -45.07
C ALA A 34 8.85 24.89 -44.30
N GLU A 35 8.31 24.12 -43.35
CA GLU A 35 7.51 24.67 -42.27
C GLU A 35 8.43 25.44 -41.29
N ALA A 36 7.92 26.53 -40.71
CA ALA A 36 8.64 27.26 -39.68
C ALA A 36 8.29 26.67 -38.30
N ASP A 37 9.29 26.15 -37.59
CA ASP A 37 9.12 25.53 -36.28
C ASP A 37 8.30 26.43 -35.33
N SER A 38 7.19 25.89 -34.82
CA SER A 38 6.51 26.47 -33.67
C SER A 38 7.45 26.43 -32.46
N PRO A 39 7.59 27.53 -31.68
CA PRO A 39 8.55 27.57 -30.58
C PRO A 39 8.24 26.47 -29.55
N PRO A 40 9.27 25.78 -29.01
CA PRO A 40 9.07 24.67 -28.07
C PRO A 40 8.33 25.13 -26.81
N SER A 41 7.50 24.24 -26.28
CA SER A 41 6.70 24.47 -25.08
C SER A 41 7.56 24.76 -23.85
N ARG A 42 6.96 25.47 -22.90
CA ARG A 42 7.66 26.01 -21.72
C ARG A 42 7.38 25.19 -20.45
N CYS A 43 7.94 25.66 -19.34
CA CYS A 43 7.85 25.06 -17.99
C CYS A 43 8.70 23.80 -17.73
N CYS A 44 9.47 23.29 -18.69
CA CYS A 44 10.48 22.25 -18.44
C CYS A 44 11.77 22.84 -17.82
N PHE A 45 11.85 22.85 -16.48
CA PHE A 45 13.03 23.30 -15.73
C PHE A 45 13.77 22.15 -15.05
N ASN A 46 15.09 22.28 -14.92
CA ASN A 46 15.92 21.36 -14.14
C ASN A 46 16.15 21.92 -12.74
N ASP A 47 16.34 21.04 -11.76
CA ASP A 47 16.68 21.47 -10.41
C ASP A 47 18.01 22.22 -10.39
N GLY A 48 17.97 23.45 -9.88
CA GLY A 48 19.10 24.37 -9.88
C GLY A 48 19.19 25.32 -11.08
N ASP A 49 18.28 25.25 -12.07
CA ASP A 49 18.22 26.25 -13.16
C ASP A 49 18.04 27.66 -12.59
N VAL A 50 18.94 28.58 -12.92
CA VAL A 50 18.89 29.98 -12.47
C VAL A 50 18.25 30.85 -13.53
N ILE A 51 17.15 31.52 -13.20
CA ILE A 51 16.32 32.30 -14.13
C ILE A 51 16.03 33.71 -13.62
N SER A 52 15.70 34.61 -14.55
CA SER A 52 15.15 35.93 -14.26
C SER A 52 13.85 36.13 -15.03
N LEU A 53 12.81 36.56 -14.33
CA LEU A 53 11.47 36.71 -14.88
C LEU A 53 11.25 38.16 -15.34
N ARG A 54 11.21 38.37 -16.66
CA ARG A 54 10.95 39.69 -17.27
C ARG A 54 9.46 39.90 -17.47
N ALA A 55 8.93 41.00 -16.96
CA ALA A 55 7.53 41.39 -17.08
C ALA A 55 7.21 42.00 -18.46
N ASP A 56 5.94 42.35 -18.65
CA ASP A 56 5.42 43.12 -19.78
C ASP A 56 5.99 44.55 -19.92
N THR A 57 6.70 45.06 -18.91
CA THR A 57 7.43 46.35 -18.97
C THR A 57 8.91 46.20 -19.32
N ASP A 58 9.35 45.03 -19.79
CA ASP A 58 10.75 44.63 -20.05
C ASP A 58 11.72 44.74 -18.85
N TRP A 59 11.20 45.06 -17.66
CA TRP A 59 11.94 45.03 -16.39
C TRP A 59 11.71 43.67 -15.69
N PHE A 60 12.62 43.32 -14.78
CA PHE A 60 12.70 42.02 -14.13
C PHE A 60 12.15 42.04 -12.71
N MET A 61 11.49 40.94 -12.32
CA MET A 61 11.07 40.69 -10.95
C MET A 61 12.26 40.31 -10.08
N GLY A 62 12.44 41.01 -8.96
CA GLY A 62 13.43 40.72 -7.93
C GLY A 62 12.90 40.94 -6.51
N ARG A 63 13.67 40.44 -5.55
CA ARG A 63 13.48 40.69 -4.11
C ARG A 63 13.89 42.13 -3.77
N CYS A 64 12.99 42.83 -3.11
CA CYS A 64 13.11 44.21 -2.69
C CYS A 64 12.94 44.27 -1.17
N ASN A 65 14.01 44.62 -0.46
CA ASN A 65 14.06 44.64 1.01
C ASN A 65 13.55 45.99 1.55
N GLY A 66 12.63 45.96 2.52
CA GLY A 66 12.01 47.14 3.12
C GLY A 66 11.00 47.87 2.23
N CYS A 67 10.68 47.32 1.04
CA CYS A 67 9.95 48.02 -0.02
C CYS A 67 8.42 48.09 0.19
N VAL A 68 7.87 47.43 1.22
CA VAL A 68 6.46 47.53 1.63
C VAL A 68 6.38 48.22 3.00
N PRO A 69 5.87 49.46 3.09
CA PRO A 69 5.72 50.14 4.37
C PRO A 69 4.83 49.36 5.34
N ARG A 70 5.39 48.95 6.49
CA ARG A 70 4.72 48.09 7.50
C ARG A 70 4.27 46.72 6.96
N GLY A 71 4.92 46.19 5.92
CA GLY A 71 4.73 44.80 5.47
C GLY A 71 5.11 43.79 6.56
N ALA A 72 4.48 42.61 6.55
CA ALA A 72 4.68 41.57 7.55
C ALA A 72 6.08 40.92 7.50
N TYR A 73 6.75 41.00 6.34
CA TYR A 73 8.11 40.52 6.11
C TYR A 73 8.94 41.62 5.42
N PRO A 74 10.27 41.67 5.63
CA PRO A 74 11.10 42.70 5.00
C PRO A 74 11.30 42.47 3.49
N ASP A 75 11.29 41.21 3.03
CA ASP A 75 11.68 40.83 1.68
C ASP A 75 10.49 40.54 0.78
N SER A 76 10.23 41.45 -0.15
CA SER A 76 9.02 41.52 -0.98
C SER A 76 9.34 41.46 -2.48
N ALA A 77 8.47 40.90 -3.31
CA ALA A 77 8.74 40.80 -4.75
C ALA A 77 8.20 42.01 -5.54
N PHE A 78 9.06 42.61 -6.37
CA PHE A 78 8.77 43.79 -7.19
C PHE A 78 9.42 43.69 -8.57
N VAL A 79 8.85 44.32 -9.59
CA VAL A 79 9.44 44.47 -10.92
C VAL A 79 10.22 45.78 -10.97
N HIS A 80 11.50 45.73 -10.60
CA HIS A 80 12.32 46.92 -10.33
C HIS A 80 13.78 46.84 -10.82
N VAL A 81 14.17 45.76 -11.51
CA VAL A 81 15.53 45.56 -12.03
C VAL A 81 15.55 45.68 -13.56
N SER A 82 16.50 46.41 -14.12
CA SER A 82 16.62 46.65 -15.57
C SER A 82 17.52 45.64 -16.29
N ASP A 83 18.60 45.17 -15.65
CA ASP A 83 19.43 44.05 -16.12
C ASP A 83 19.75 43.12 -14.93
N PRO A 84 19.40 41.83 -14.98
CA PRO A 84 19.59 40.91 -13.87
C PRO A 84 21.02 40.40 -13.73
N LYS A 85 21.93 40.62 -14.70
CA LYS A 85 23.30 40.03 -14.69
C LYS A 85 24.06 40.31 -13.39
N ASP A 86 23.97 41.55 -12.93
CA ASP A 86 24.69 42.10 -11.77
C ASP A 86 23.77 42.30 -10.55
N ALA A 87 22.54 41.77 -10.60
CA ALA A 87 21.53 41.88 -9.55
C ALA A 87 21.07 40.48 -9.08
N PRO A 88 21.79 39.82 -8.15
CA PRO A 88 21.46 38.49 -7.65
C PRO A 88 20.04 38.36 -7.10
N TRP A 89 19.49 39.43 -6.51
CA TRP A 89 18.11 39.47 -6.01
C TRP A 89 17.03 39.39 -7.12
N ALA A 90 17.40 39.47 -8.40
CA ALA A 90 16.53 39.18 -9.55
C ALA A 90 16.91 37.87 -10.29
N GLN A 91 17.78 37.05 -9.70
CA GLN A 91 18.12 35.70 -10.14
C GLN A 91 17.46 34.71 -9.18
N TRP A 92 16.59 33.87 -9.70
CA TRP A 92 15.79 32.90 -8.96
C TRP A 92 16.29 31.50 -9.31
N GLN A 93 16.65 30.70 -8.30
CA GLN A 93 16.99 29.31 -8.50
C GLN A 93 15.72 28.45 -8.44
N VAL A 94 15.45 27.70 -9.51
CA VAL A 94 14.26 26.87 -9.66
C VAL A 94 14.54 25.47 -9.14
N PHE A 95 13.60 24.92 -8.37
CA PHE A 95 13.56 23.50 -8.03
C PHE A 95 12.15 22.96 -8.29
N ASN A 96 12.07 21.75 -8.84
CA ASN A 96 10.82 21.02 -8.99
C ASN A 96 10.41 20.44 -7.63
N THR A 97 9.13 20.54 -7.27
CA THR A 97 8.61 20.00 -5.99
C THR A 97 8.06 18.59 -6.11
N CYS A 98 8.38 17.92 -7.21
CA CYS A 98 8.01 16.54 -7.59
C CYS A 98 6.50 16.25 -7.73
N ASP A 99 5.63 17.21 -7.43
CA ASP A 99 4.17 17.19 -7.61
C ASP A 99 3.72 18.09 -8.78
N GLY A 100 4.58 18.24 -9.79
CA GLY A 100 4.34 19.06 -11.00
C GLY A 100 4.42 20.58 -10.79
N LYS A 101 4.89 21.04 -9.62
CA LYS A 101 5.07 22.47 -9.30
C LYS A 101 6.54 22.84 -9.16
N LEU A 102 6.80 24.14 -9.11
CA LEU A 102 8.12 24.75 -8.94
C LEU A 102 8.16 25.56 -7.64
N VAL A 103 9.33 25.64 -7.01
CA VAL A 103 9.66 26.67 -6.03
C VAL A 103 10.78 27.55 -6.57
N LEU A 104 10.73 28.84 -6.25
CA LEU A 104 11.71 29.84 -6.67
C LEU A 104 12.46 30.33 -5.43
N GLN A 105 13.72 29.91 -5.30
CA GLN A 105 14.63 30.39 -4.24
C GLN A 105 15.29 31.70 -4.67
N ALA A 106 15.39 32.65 -3.74
CA ALA A 106 16.10 33.92 -3.94
C ALA A 106 17.55 33.85 -3.44
N ASP A 107 18.30 34.93 -3.67
CA ASP A 107 19.67 35.15 -3.18
C ASP A 107 19.83 35.08 -1.65
N THR A 108 18.75 35.19 -0.87
CA THR A 108 18.73 34.98 0.59
C THR A 108 18.61 33.51 1.02
N GLY A 109 18.49 32.57 0.07
CA GLY A 109 18.19 31.17 0.35
C GLY A 109 16.73 30.90 0.75
N LYS A 110 15.89 31.93 0.85
CA LYS A 110 14.45 31.82 1.12
C LYS A 110 13.64 31.73 -0.17
N TYR A 111 12.46 31.16 -0.08
CA TYR A 111 11.58 30.89 -1.21
C TYR A 111 10.49 31.96 -1.39
N LEU A 112 10.17 32.25 -2.65
CA LEU A 112 9.07 33.11 -3.05
C LEU A 112 7.72 32.43 -2.78
N GLY A 113 6.86 33.07 -1.98
CA GLY A 113 5.52 32.56 -1.71
C GLY A 113 4.45 33.65 -1.65
N ARG A 114 3.21 33.26 -1.95
CA ARG A 114 2.01 34.08 -1.72
C ARG A 114 1.87 34.38 -0.23
N CYS A 115 1.48 35.60 0.11
CA CYS A 115 1.36 36.07 1.48
C CYS A 115 0.06 36.87 1.63
N ASN A 116 -0.91 36.31 2.35
CA ASN A 116 -2.25 36.86 2.47
C ASN A 116 -2.32 37.95 3.55
N ASN A 117 -2.85 39.12 3.18
CA ASN A 117 -2.96 40.34 3.99
C ASN A 117 -1.63 40.84 4.59
N CYS A 118 -0.49 40.41 4.05
CA CYS A 118 0.86 40.75 4.52
C CYS A 118 1.31 42.20 4.21
N ALA A 119 0.46 43.00 3.56
CA ALA A 119 0.81 44.31 3.04
C ALA A 119 -0.30 45.35 3.33
N PRO A 120 -0.13 46.20 4.36
CA PRO A 120 -1.19 47.13 4.77
C PRO A 120 -1.59 48.13 3.68
N GLY A 121 -2.88 48.19 3.35
CA GLY A 121 -3.42 49.12 2.34
C GLY A 121 -3.23 48.67 0.89
N ALA A 122 -2.83 47.42 0.64
CA ALA A 122 -2.77 46.84 -0.70
C ALA A 122 -4.14 46.80 -1.40
N ALA A 123 -4.13 46.95 -2.73
CA ALA A 123 -5.33 46.82 -3.57
C ALA A 123 -5.88 45.38 -3.67
N TYR A 124 -5.04 44.39 -3.35
CA TYR A 124 -5.37 42.95 -3.31
C TYR A 124 -4.80 42.32 -2.04
N PRO A 125 -5.40 41.26 -1.48
CA PRO A 125 -4.92 40.66 -0.25
C PRO A 125 -3.62 39.86 -0.43
N ASP A 126 -3.37 39.30 -1.61
CA ASP A 126 -2.31 38.31 -1.83
C ASP A 126 -1.08 38.89 -2.55
N GLN A 127 -0.07 39.35 -1.79
CA GLN A 127 1.22 39.79 -2.36
C GLN A 127 2.24 38.64 -2.33
N ALA A 128 3.20 38.62 -3.27
CA ALA A 128 4.34 37.71 -3.20
C ALA A 128 5.49 38.27 -2.33
N PHE A 129 5.95 37.47 -1.36
CA PHE A 129 7.05 37.78 -0.45
C PHE A 129 8.08 36.64 -0.42
N VAL A 130 9.36 36.98 -0.27
CA VAL A 130 10.48 36.03 -0.13
C VAL A 130 10.71 35.77 1.35
N HIS A 131 9.84 34.94 1.93
CA HIS A 131 9.72 34.79 3.39
C HIS A 131 9.81 33.35 3.88
N VAL A 132 9.52 32.38 3.00
CA VAL A 132 9.44 30.95 3.34
C VAL A 132 10.85 30.36 3.47
N GLU A 133 11.12 29.68 4.59
CA GLU A 133 12.39 29.01 4.85
C GLU A 133 12.36 27.54 4.40
N ASP A 134 11.26 26.84 4.69
CA ASP A 134 10.97 25.50 4.16
C ASP A 134 9.70 25.51 3.28
N TRP A 135 9.84 25.10 2.03
CA TRP A 135 8.72 24.98 1.09
C TRP A 135 7.98 23.64 1.20
N HIS A 136 8.56 22.59 1.80
CA HIS A 136 7.91 21.29 1.90
C HIS A 136 6.60 21.42 2.70
N THR A 137 6.67 22.14 3.83
CA THR A 137 5.56 22.48 4.74
C THR A 137 4.74 23.72 4.35
N SER A 138 5.14 24.47 3.31
CA SER A 138 4.52 25.76 2.93
C SER A 138 3.90 25.72 1.52
N PRO A 139 2.64 25.27 1.33
CA PRO A 139 2.00 25.17 0.01
C PRO A 139 1.99 26.46 -0.80
N TRP A 140 1.88 27.62 -0.14
CA TRP A 140 1.86 28.94 -0.77
C TRP A 140 3.20 29.37 -1.39
N ALA A 141 4.28 28.59 -1.22
CA ALA A 141 5.54 28.73 -1.95
C ALA A 141 5.63 27.91 -3.26
N LYS A 142 4.67 27.00 -3.48
CA LYS A 142 4.66 26.07 -4.63
C LYS A 142 3.83 26.66 -5.77
N TRP A 143 4.43 26.81 -6.95
CA TRP A 143 3.82 27.44 -8.11
C TRP A 143 3.59 26.42 -9.23
N VAL A 144 2.36 26.28 -9.72
CA VAL A 144 2.11 25.56 -10.97
C VAL A 144 2.61 26.44 -12.11
N CYS A 145 3.55 25.95 -12.90
CA CYS A 145 4.00 26.65 -14.10
C CYS A 145 3.05 26.33 -15.27
N VAL A 146 2.57 27.37 -15.94
CA VAL A 146 1.68 27.25 -17.10
C VAL A 146 2.35 27.93 -18.30
N ASP A 147 2.39 27.26 -19.45
CA ASP A 147 2.86 27.86 -20.69
C ASP A 147 1.89 28.97 -21.13
N ALA A 148 2.40 30.19 -21.33
CA ALA A 148 1.62 31.34 -21.73
C ALA A 148 1.68 31.62 -23.25
N GLY A 149 2.32 30.72 -24.01
CA GLY A 149 2.61 30.88 -25.43
C GLY A 149 3.71 31.92 -25.68
N ASN A 150 4.15 32.01 -26.95
CA ASN A 150 5.16 32.98 -27.40
C ASN A 150 6.46 32.98 -26.57
N GLY A 151 6.85 31.82 -26.03
CA GLY A 151 8.05 31.67 -25.20
C GLY A 151 7.95 32.23 -23.77
N LYS A 152 6.74 32.53 -23.27
CA LYS A 152 6.50 33.01 -21.89
C LYS A 152 5.90 31.93 -20.98
N ILE A 153 5.92 32.17 -19.67
CA ILE A 153 5.22 31.37 -18.66
C ILE A 153 4.30 32.23 -17.80
N ALA A 154 3.34 31.61 -17.11
CA ALA A 154 2.68 32.16 -15.93
C ALA A 154 2.90 31.21 -14.74
N LEU A 155 2.83 31.76 -13.52
CA LEU A 155 2.99 31.02 -12.27
C LEU A 155 1.69 31.11 -11.46
N GLN A 156 0.97 30.01 -11.32
CA GLN A 156 -0.27 29.91 -10.55
C GLN A 156 0.04 29.48 -9.11
N ALA A 157 -0.56 30.16 -8.13
CA ALA A 157 -0.42 29.80 -6.71
C ALA A 157 -1.47 28.77 -6.26
N ASP A 158 -1.32 28.29 -5.03
CA ASP A 158 -2.31 27.51 -4.26
C ASP A 158 -3.73 28.15 -4.22
N SER A 159 -3.82 29.48 -4.34
CA SER A 159 -5.10 30.21 -4.47
C SER A 159 -5.80 30.10 -5.84
N GLY A 160 -5.22 29.39 -6.81
CA GLY A 160 -5.72 29.28 -8.19
C GLY A 160 -5.52 30.53 -9.05
N ARG A 161 -5.02 31.64 -8.48
CA ARG A 161 -4.69 32.88 -9.19
C ARG A 161 -3.22 32.92 -9.62
N TYR A 162 -2.92 33.76 -10.61
CA TYR A 162 -1.58 33.90 -11.19
C TYR A 162 -0.78 35.06 -10.59
N LEU A 163 0.54 34.85 -10.49
CA LEU A 163 1.52 35.87 -10.13
C LEU A 163 1.64 36.91 -11.25
N ALA A 164 1.45 38.17 -10.89
CA ALA A 164 1.27 39.28 -11.81
C ALA A 164 1.92 40.57 -11.32
N ARG A 165 2.38 41.41 -12.26
CA ARG A 165 2.83 42.77 -12.01
C ARG A 165 1.63 43.69 -11.80
N CYS A 166 1.57 44.32 -10.63
CA CYS A 166 0.49 45.19 -10.21
C CYS A 166 1.02 46.62 -10.03
N ASN A 167 0.62 47.55 -10.92
CA ASN A 167 1.09 48.94 -10.90
C ASN A 167 0.30 49.81 -9.92
N SER A 168 1.00 50.54 -9.06
CA SER A 168 0.45 51.42 -8.02
C SER A 168 -0.49 50.74 -7.01
N CYS A 169 -0.42 49.40 -6.90
CA CYS A 169 -1.29 48.59 -6.04
C CYS A 169 -0.95 48.65 -4.54
N LEU A 170 0.08 49.42 -4.16
CA LEU A 170 0.54 49.62 -2.79
C LEU A 170 0.82 51.11 -2.52
N PRO A 171 0.05 51.76 -1.63
CA PRO A 171 0.30 53.15 -1.24
C PRO A 171 1.67 53.32 -0.57
N GLY A 172 2.52 54.18 -1.14
CA GLY A 172 3.84 54.50 -0.57
C GLY A 172 4.94 53.44 -0.76
N ALA A 173 4.69 52.41 -1.57
CA ALA A 173 5.71 51.44 -2.00
C ALA A 173 6.28 51.80 -3.39
N TYR A 174 7.16 50.94 -3.92
CA TYR A 174 7.53 50.97 -5.33
C TYR A 174 6.30 50.75 -6.24
N PRO A 175 6.27 51.29 -7.47
CA PRO A 175 5.07 51.25 -8.31
C PRO A 175 4.70 49.83 -8.76
N ASN A 176 5.66 49.00 -9.19
CA ASN A 176 5.39 47.70 -9.81
C ASN A 176 5.58 46.53 -8.83
N ALA A 177 4.57 46.25 -8.01
CA ALA A 177 4.60 45.14 -7.05
C ALA A 177 4.22 43.80 -7.69
N ALA A 178 4.71 42.67 -7.17
CA ALA A 178 4.26 41.34 -7.59
C ALA A 178 3.13 40.82 -6.68
N PHE A 179 1.95 40.60 -7.25
CA PHE A 179 0.73 40.17 -6.56
C PHE A 179 0.14 38.91 -7.20
N VAL A 180 -0.57 38.11 -6.43
CA VAL A 180 -1.26 36.90 -6.88
C VAL A 180 -2.74 37.22 -7.05
N HIS A 181 -3.05 38.03 -8.08
CA HIS A 181 -4.38 38.60 -8.28
C HIS A 181 -5.02 38.21 -9.62
N ALA A 182 -4.20 37.93 -10.64
CA ALA A 182 -4.65 37.67 -12.00
C ALA A 182 -5.46 36.37 -12.11
N THR A 183 -6.46 36.37 -12.99
CA THR A 183 -7.45 35.28 -13.14
C THR A 183 -7.19 34.37 -14.35
N SER A 184 -6.44 34.86 -15.34
CA SER A 184 -6.13 34.14 -16.58
C SER A 184 -4.66 34.35 -16.99
N VAL A 185 -4.07 33.29 -17.55
CA VAL A 185 -2.77 33.31 -18.25
C VAL A 185 -2.74 34.25 -19.47
N SER A 186 -3.92 34.65 -19.99
CA SER A 186 -4.03 35.65 -21.06
C SER A 186 -3.83 37.10 -20.61
N GLU A 187 -3.78 37.37 -19.30
CA GLU A 187 -3.54 38.70 -18.75
C GLU A 187 -2.06 39.06 -18.92
N ALA A 188 -1.72 40.05 -19.76
CA ALA A 188 -0.33 40.32 -20.18
C ALA A 188 0.64 40.56 -19.02
N TYR A 189 0.19 41.18 -17.93
CA TYR A 189 0.97 41.44 -16.72
C TYR A 189 1.18 40.20 -15.82
N ALA A 190 0.53 39.08 -16.11
CA ALA A 190 0.75 37.77 -15.49
C ALA A 190 1.71 36.87 -16.31
N GLN A 191 2.16 37.34 -17.47
CA GLN A 191 3.05 36.60 -18.37
C GLN A 191 4.51 37.04 -18.19
N TRP A 192 5.38 36.08 -17.91
CA TRP A 192 6.79 36.30 -17.62
C TRP A 192 7.65 35.69 -18.73
N THR A 193 8.57 36.49 -19.27
CA THR A 193 9.61 35.97 -20.18
C THR A 193 10.75 35.41 -19.33
N VAL A 194 11.02 34.12 -19.46
CA VAL A 194 12.15 33.46 -18.79
C VAL A 194 13.44 33.84 -19.50
N VAL A 195 14.36 34.48 -18.78
CA VAL A 195 15.72 34.77 -19.24
C VAL A 195 16.71 34.01 -18.34
N SER A 196 17.70 33.33 -18.93
CA SER A 196 18.72 32.58 -18.19
C SER A 196 20.06 32.60 -18.93
N LYS A 197 21.13 32.25 -18.22
CA LYS A 197 22.45 31.91 -18.79
C LYS A 197 22.45 30.51 -19.42
N ASN A 198 21.54 29.63 -19.01
CA ASN A 198 21.24 28.36 -19.69
C ASN A 198 20.15 28.63 -20.75
N PRO A 199 20.46 28.58 -22.07
CA PRO A 199 19.46 28.85 -23.10
C PRO A 199 18.33 27.81 -23.15
N SER A 200 18.54 26.62 -22.56
CA SER A 200 17.55 25.55 -22.47
C SER A 200 16.63 25.65 -21.24
N ALA A 201 16.87 26.60 -20.32
CA ALA A 201 16.10 26.70 -19.08
C ALA A 201 14.63 27.02 -19.35
N GLY A 202 13.74 26.12 -18.92
CA GLY A 202 12.31 26.24 -19.16
C GLY A 202 11.88 25.92 -20.59
N LEU A 203 12.71 25.25 -21.41
CA LEU A 203 12.34 24.76 -22.75
C LEU A 203 12.13 23.25 -22.74
N CYS A 204 10.99 22.79 -23.23
CA CYS A 204 10.71 21.37 -23.44
C CYS A 204 11.29 20.90 -24.79
N ALA A 205 11.65 19.62 -24.87
CA ALA A 205 12.22 19.07 -26.11
C ALA A 205 11.17 18.97 -27.22
N PRO A 206 11.50 19.33 -28.48
CA PRO A 206 10.59 19.12 -29.62
C PRO A 206 10.31 17.62 -29.83
N ASN A 207 9.15 17.32 -30.43
CA ASN A 207 8.54 15.98 -30.60
C ASN A 207 7.98 15.30 -29.33
N ALA A 208 7.65 16.06 -28.28
CA ALA A 208 6.86 15.58 -27.15
C ALA A 208 5.35 15.85 -27.35
N THR A 209 4.60 14.89 -27.94
CA THR A 209 3.12 14.96 -28.07
C THR A 209 2.35 14.65 -26.78
N THR A 210 3.07 14.52 -25.66
CA THR A 210 2.57 14.56 -24.28
C THR A 210 3.51 15.42 -23.45
N PRO A 211 3.02 16.23 -22.48
CA PRO A 211 3.91 16.99 -21.61
C PRO A 211 4.82 16.03 -20.83
N PRO A 212 6.14 16.29 -20.75
CA PRO A 212 7.07 15.34 -20.17
C PRO A 212 6.90 15.25 -18.65
N PRO A 213 6.99 14.04 -18.05
CA PRO A 213 7.09 13.91 -16.61
C PRO A 213 8.41 14.54 -16.12
N THR A 214 8.36 15.35 -15.07
CA THR A 214 9.49 16.09 -14.49
C THR A 214 10.66 15.16 -14.14
N THR A 215 11.68 15.09 -15.01
CA THR A 215 12.67 14.00 -15.07
C THR A 215 13.87 14.13 -14.13
N THR A 216 13.99 15.21 -13.36
CA THR A 216 15.20 15.54 -12.58
C THR A 216 14.97 15.66 -11.07
N CYS A 217 13.79 15.28 -10.57
CA CYS A 217 13.44 15.42 -9.15
C CYS A 217 14.17 14.40 -8.26
N ILE A 218 15.35 14.78 -7.77
CA ILE A 218 16.08 14.07 -6.71
C ILE A 218 16.03 14.97 -5.47
N PRO A 219 15.39 14.55 -4.35
CA PRO A 219 15.27 15.37 -3.15
C PRO A 219 16.65 15.60 -2.52
N THR A 220 17.26 16.74 -2.86
CA THR A 220 18.57 17.13 -2.34
C THR A 220 18.39 17.65 -0.93
N SER A 221 19.04 16.98 0.04
CA SER A 221 18.99 17.39 1.44
C SER A 221 19.53 18.81 1.62
N ALA A 222 18.82 19.63 2.37
CA ALA A 222 19.19 21.03 2.58
C ALA A 222 20.60 21.13 3.21
N PRO A 223 21.50 21.97 2.66
CA PRO A 223 22.82 22.17 3.26
C PRO A 223 22.67 22.83 4.63
N ALA A 224 23.44 22.36 5.62
CA ALA A 224 23.45 22.93 6.96
C ALA A 224 23.84 24.43 6.93
N PRO A 225 23.24 25.27 7.80
CA PRO A 225 23.44 26.72 7.76
C PRO A 225 24.91 27.11 7.99
N ILE A 226 25.50 27.80 7.01
CA ILE A 226 26.91 28.20 7.04
C ILE A 226 27.09 29.38 8.01
N THR A 227 27.45 29.08 9.26
CA THR A 227 27.82 30.08 10.26
C THR A 227 29.22 30.63 9.99
N THR A 228 29.30 31.71 9.21
CA THR A 228 30.55 32.42 8.90
C THR A 228 31.11 33.17 10.12
N ALA A 229 31.89 32.48 10.96
CA ALA A 229 32.76 33.13 11.93
C ALA A 229 34.00 33.72 11.22
N PRO A 230 34.40 34.98 11.50
CA PRO A 230 35.49 35.64 10.78
C PRO A 230 36.87 35.08 11.16
N THR A 231 37.70 34.79 10.15
CA THR A 231 39.03 34.19 10.35
C THR A 231 40.11 35.23 10.66
N THR A 232 40.78 35.10 11.81
CA THR A 232 42.10 35.71 12.07
C THR A 232 43.08 34.64 12.59
N LYS A 233 44.08 34.30 11.75
CA LYS A 233 45.33 33.62 12.16
C LYS A 233 46.10 34.51 13.16
N PRO A 234 46.99 34.00 14.05
CA PRO A 234 48.13 33.17 13.62
C PRO A 234 48.74 32.10 14.58
N VAL A 235 49.39 31.10 13.94
CA VAL A 235 50.68 30.46 14.33
C VAL A 235 50.78 29.62 15.63
N THR A 236 51.67 28.63 15.57
CA THR A 236 51.97 27.54 16.52
C THR A 236 52.97 27.88 17.63
N THR A 237 52.79 27.30 18.83
CA THR A 237 53.87 26.82 19.72
C THR A 237 53.36 25.84 20.79
N ALA A 238 54.24 24.97 21.30
CA ALA A 238 54.08 24.10 22.48
C ALA A 238 55.48 23.56 22.89
N PRO A 239 55.70 22.96 24.09
CA PRO A 239 54.90 22.90 25.32
C PRO A 239 55.58 23.76 26.46
N PRO A 240 55.36 23.56 27.79
CA PRO A 240 55.83 22.39 28.56
C PRO A 240 54.92 21.94 29.74
N THR A 241 55.40 20.99 30.56
CA THR A 241 54.73 20.31 31.69
C THR A 241 55.16 20.81 33.09
N THR A 242 54.26 20.84 34.08
CA THR A 242 54.58 20.76 35.54
C THR A 242 53.35 20.43 36.43
N ALA A 243 53.59 20.00 37.68
CA ALA A 243 52.62 19.79 38.78
C ALA A 243 53.39 19.75 40.14
N PRO A 244 52.76 19.67 41.35
CA PRO A 244 51.38 20.02 41.77
C PRO A 244 51.37 21.30 42.69
N PRO A 245 51.45 21.33 44.06
CA PRO A 245 50.68 20.65 45.14
C PRO A 245 50.20 21.56 46.34
N VAL A 246 49.59 20.92 47.37
CA VAL A 246 49.39 21.35 48.80
C VAL A 246 48.15 22.23 49.18
N THR A 247 47.68 21.97 50.42
CA THR A 247 46.40 22.29 51.10
C THR A 247 46.41 23.49 52.07
N THR A 248 45.23 23.96 52.53
CA THR A 248 44.94 24.17 53.98
C THR A 248 43.44 24.31 54.30
N THR A 249 43.04 24.10 55.57
CA THR A 249 41.66 24.16 56.13
C THR A 249 41.66 24.94 57.46
N PRO A 250 40.51 25.44 57.98
CA PRO A 250 39.80 24.71 59.06
C PRO A 250 38.25 24.86 59.08
N ALA A 251 37.59 24.19 60.03
CA ALA A 251 36.12 24.13 60.28
C ALA A 251 35.75 24.94 61.58
N PRO A 252 34.63 24.76 62.35
CA PRO A 252 33.54 23.75 62.40
C PRO A 252 32.10 24.37 62.38
N THR A 253 30.94 23.67 62.44
CA THR A 253 30.38 22.81 63.52
C THR A 253 29.18 21.94 63.07
N SER A 254 28.75 20.98 63.91
CA SER A 254 27.62 20.03 63.69
C SER A 254 26.54 20.19 64.78
N PRO A 255 25.38 19.49 64.68
CA PRO A 255 25.26 18.18 65.34
C PRO A 255 24.47 17.09 64.55
N ILE A 256 24.33 15.92 65.17
CA ILE A 256 23.82 14.63 64.63
C ILE A 256 22.59 14.17 65.44
N THR A 257 21.71 13.29 64.92
CA THR A 257 21.13 12.04 65.54
C THR A 257 20.01 11.44 64.63
N THR A 258 19.54 10.22 64.91
CA THR A 258 18.88 9.29 63.96
C THR A 258 17.55 8.64 64.46
N THR A 259 16.70 8.19 63.52
CA THR A 259 15.56 7.21 63.69
C THR A 259 14.39 7.66 64.60
N PRO A 260 13.20 6.97 64.67
CA PRO A 260 12.78 5.67 64.09
C PRO A 260 11.42 5.66 63.33
N LYS A 261 10.93 4.45 63.01
CA LYS A 261 9.59 4.11 62.45
C LYS A 261 8.44 4.29 63.46
N PRO A 262 7.25 4.78 63.06
CA PRO A 262 5.99 4.67 63.82
C PRO A 262 5.01 3.57 63.32
N THR A 263 4.09 3.12 64.16
CA THR A 263 2.93 2.26 63.83
C THR A 263 1.89 2.33 64.96
N THR A 264 0.66 2.85 64.73
CA THR A 264 -0.50 2.64 65.65
C THR A 264 -1.88 3.08 65.10
N THR A 265 -2.76 2.10 64.88
CA THR A 265 -4.09 1.89 65.52
C THR A 265 -5.10 3.03 65.83
N ALA A 266 -6.25 2.98 65.11
CA ALA A 266 -7.67 3.23 65.51
C ALA A 266 -8.16 4.57 66.13
N PRO A 267 -9.45 4.92 65.90
CA PRO A 267 -10.50 4.62 66.89
C PRO A 267 -11.77 3.95 66.30
N VAL A 268 -12.76 3.60 67.16
CA VAL A 268 -13.98 2.83 66.83
C VAL A 268 -15.22 3.40 67.54
N THR A 269 -16.35 3.61 66.84
CA THR A 269 -17.69 3.76 67.47
C THR A 269 -18.86 3.31 66.58
N ALA A 270 -19.66 2.35 67.11
CA ALA A 270 -21.08 2.04 66.89
C ALA A 270 -21.81 2.24 65.52
N ALA A 271 -22.26 1.10 64.93
CA ALA A 271 -23.66 0.62 64.77
C ALA A 271 -24.77 1.55 64.21
N PRO A 272 -25.81 1.04 63.48
CA PRO A 272 -26.38 -0.32 63.56
C PRO A 272 -26.34 -1.14 62.26
N ALA A 273 -26.88 -2.37 62.30
CA ALA A 273 -26.87 -3.33 61.21
C ALA A 273 -28.26 -3.98 60.99
N THR A 274 -28.45 -4.56 59.80
CA THR A 274 -29.44 -5.62 59.54
C THR A 274 -28.87 -6.59 58.49
N THR A 275 -29.32 -7.85 58.50
CA THR A 275 -28.62 -8.99 57.87
C THR A 275 -29.50 -9.75 56.87
N THR A 276 -28.87 -10.52 55.96
CA THR A 276 -29.29 -11.84 55.43
C THR A 276 -28.17 -12.39 54.52
N PRO A 277 -27.82 -13.70 54.55
CA PRO A 277 -26.59 -14.22 53.92
C PRO A 277 -26.77 -14.76 52.48
N LYS A 278 -25.65 -14.94 51.77
CA LYS A 278 -25.53 -15.70 50.52
C LYS A 278 -24.43 -16.78 50.66
N PRO A 279 -24.64 -18.04 50.22
CA PRO A 279 -23.64 -19.10 50.33
C PRO A 279 -22.55 -19.04 49.24
N THR A 280 -21.42 -19.69 49.53
CA THR A 280 -20.23 -19.79 48.67
C THR A 280 -20.08 -21.21 48.12
N THR A 281 -19.55 -21.34 46.90
CA THR A 281 -19.04 -22.62 46.37
C THR A 281 -17.77 -22.37 45.57
N THR A 282 -16.76 -23.23 45.74
CA THR A 282 -15.45 -23.17 45.07
C THR A 282 -15.29 -24.28 44.04
N THR A 283 -14.57 -24.01 42.95
CA THR A 283 -14.23 -24.98 41.90
C THR A 283 -12.71 -25.05 41.73
N PRO A 284 -12.09 -26.25 41.63
CA PRO A 284 -10.63 -26.39 41.53
C PRO A 284 -10.09 -26.22 40.10
N ALA A 285 -8.79 -25.94 39.99
CA ALA A 285 -8.07 -25.80 38.73
C ALA A 285 -7.60 -27.16 38.15
N PRO A 286 -7.44 -27.28 36.81
CA PRO A 286 -6.93 -28.49 36.17
C PRO A 286 -5.41 -28.61 36.25
N THR A 287 -4.91 -29.85 36.19
CA THR A 287 -3.49 -30.19 36.03
C THR A 287 -3.30 -31.06 34.79
N THR A 288 -2.18 -30.86 34.08
CA THR A 288 -1.83 -31.59 32.85
C THR A 288 -0.46 -32.24 33.00
N THR A 289 -0.31 -33.49 32.54
CA THR A 289 0.96 -34.25 32.59
C THR A 289 1.36 -34.74 31.20
N THR A 290 2.64 -34.56 30.85
CA THR A 290 3.17 -34.83 29.50
C THR A 290 3.91 -36.18 29.44
N PRO A 291 3.56 -37.10 28.53
CA PRO A 291 4.35 -38.30 28.26
C PRO A 291 5.61 -38.02 27.45
N LYS A 292 6.67 -38.81 27.67
CA LYS A 292 7.94 -38.79 26.90
C LYS A 292 7.99 -40.02 25.96
N PRO A 293 8.50 -39.91 24.72
CA PRO A 293 8.46 -41.02 23.75
C PRO A 293 9.46 -42.14 24.03
N THR A 294 9.13 -43.34 23.55
CA THR A 294 9.99 -44.53 23.52
C THR A 294 9.83 -45.25 22.19
N THR A 295 10.95 -45.65 21.56
CA THR A 295 11.00 -46.28 20.23
C THR A 295 10.98 -47.81 20.31
N THR A 296 10.21 -48.49 19.44
CA THR A 296 10.31 -49.95 19.26
C THR A 296 10.02 -50.36 17.80
N ALA A 297 10.72 -51.39 17.31
CA ALA A 297 10.56 -51.99 15.99
C ALA A 297 9.50 -53.14 16.00
N PRO A 298 8.98 -53.62 14.85
CA PRO A 298 7.81 -54.50 14.81
C PRO A 298 8.12 -55.99 15.07
N VAL A 299 7.22 -56.67 15.79
CA VAL A 299 7.20 -58.14 16.00
C VAL A 299 5.73 -58.64 15.95
N THR A 300 5.53 -59.96 15.76
CA THR A 300 4.39 -60.54 15.04
C THR A 300 3.33 -61.25 15.90
N ALA A 301 2.05 -60.92 15.67
CA ALA A 301 0.79 -61.71 15.78
C ALA A 301 0.35 -62.48 17.06
N ALA A 302 -0.95 -62.30 17.38
CA ALA A 302 -1.95 -63.32 17.84
C ALA A 302 -1.88 -63.91 19.29
N PRO A 303 -2.97 -64.49 19.85
CA PRO A 303 -4.42 -64.18 19.73
C PRO A 303 -5.22 -64.30 21.08
N THR A 304 -6.56 -64.48 21.00
CA THR A 304 -7.50 -65.19 21.93
C THR A 304 -8.07 -64.53 23.24
N THR A 305 -9.29 -63.99 23.11
CA THR A 305 -10.58 -64.34 23.81
C THR A 305 -10.79 -64.44 25.35
N THR A 306 -12.00 -63.95 25.74
CA THR A 306 -13.00 -64.42 26.75
C THR A 306 -13.08 -63.92 28.22
N THR A 307 -14.32 -63.50 28.52
CA THR A 307 -15.14 -63.24 29.75
C THR A 307 -15.25 -64.43 30.76
N PRO A 308 -15.98 -64.42 31.93
CA PRO A 308 -16.91 -63.40 32.54
C PRO A 308 -17.00 -63.21 34.12
N THR A 309 -17.71 -62.16 34.58
CA THR A 309 -18.55 -62.01 35.86
C THR A 309 -17.89 -62.13 37.26
N PRO A 310 -18.56 -61.84 38.43
CA PRO A 310 -19.94 -61.33 38.78
C PRO A 310 -19.96 -59.90 39.46
N THR A 311 -21.03 -59.07 39.60
CA THR A 311 -22.43 -59.12 40.15
C THR A 311 -22.53 -58.78 41.67
N THR A 312 -23.17 -57.66 42.12
CA THR A 312 -24.59 -57.52 42.65
C THR A 312 -25.02 -56.02 42.84
N THR A 313 -26.17 -55.53 42.32
CA THR A 313 -27.52 -55.20 42.95
C THR A 313 -27.57 -54.19 44.14
N THR A 314 -28.55 -53.27 44.36
CA THR A 314 -30.05 -53.32 44.24
C THR A 314 -30.69 -51.86 44.12
N PRO A 315 -32.02 -51.50 44.30
CA PRO A 315 -32.84 -50.95 43.19
C PRO A 315 -33.78 -49.68 43.39
N ALA A 316 -34.49 -49.32 42.30
CA ALA A 316 -35.84 -48.67 42.18
C ALA A 316 -36.01 -47.14 42.40
N PRO A 317 -37.09 -46.45 41.89
CA PRO A 317 -38.30 -46.94 41.18
C PRO A 317 -38.55 -46.32 39.75
N THR A 318 -39.76 -46.47 39.19
CA THR A 318 -40.11 -46.31 37.75
C THR A 318 -41.48 -45.64 37.46
N THR A 319 -41.67 -45.12 36.22
CA THR A 319 -42.99 -45.07 35.52
C THR A 319 -42.82 -45.07 33.97
N THR A 320 -43.91 -45.27 33.21
CA THR A 320 -43.90 -45.62 31.76
C THR A 320 -45.03 -44.94 30.95
N THR A 321 -44.95 -44.95 29.60
CA THR A 321 -45.91 -44.31 28.67
C THR A 321 -46.29 -45.21 27.48
N PRO A 322 -47.60 -45.42 27.19
CA PRO A 322 -48.03 -46.03 25.93
C PRO A 322 -49.27 -45.40 25.23
N LYS A 323 -49.20 -45.30 23.89
CA LYS A 323 -50.30 -45.42 22.89
C LYS A 323 -51.46 -44.37 22.82
N PRO A 324 -51.85 -43.96 21.58
CA PRO A 324 -53.21 -43.50 21.25
C PRO A 324 -53.91 -44.39 20.18
N THR A 325 -55.26 -44.51 20.18
CA THR A 325 -56.05 -45.13 19.08
C THR A 325 -57.57 -44.77 19.13
N THR A 326 -58.23 -44.71 17.96
CA THR A 326 -59.69 -44.91 17.68
C THR A 326 -60.75 -43.81 17.96
N THR A 327 -61.01 -42.96 16.95
CA THR A 327 -62.22 -42.91 16.06
C THR A 327 -63.68 -42.61 16.55
N ALA A 328 -64.33 -41.65 15.83
CA ALA A 328 -65.78 -41.44 15.57
C ALA A 328 -66.69 -40.80 16.67
N PRO A 329 -67.88 -40.18 16.36
CA PRO A 329 -68.63 -40.20 15.07
C PRO A 329 -69.20 -38.87 14.48
N VAL A 330 -69.26 -38.85 13.13
CA VAL A 330 -70.34 -38.43 12.19
C VAL A 330 -71.30 -37.25 12.49
N THR A 331 -71.35 -36.27 11.57
CA THR A 331 -72.56 -35.67 10.94
C THR A 331 -72.16 -35.15 9.54
N ALA A 332 -73.08 -35.01 8.56
CA ALA A 332 -72.71 -34.89 7.13
C ALA A 332 -73.57 -33.93 6.27
N ALA A 333 -73.01 -33.54 5.11
CA ALA A 333 -73.61 -32.80 3.97
C ALA A 333 -73.94 -31.30 4.24
N PRO A 334 -73.94 -30.38 3.24
CA PRO A 334 -74.20 -30.57 1.80
C PRO A 334 -72.98 -30.47 0.85
N THR A 335 -73.25 -30.59 -0.46
CA THR A 335 -72.29 -30.73 -1.58
C THR A 335 -72.36 -29.60 -2.62
N THR A 336 -71.22 -29.11 -3.13
CA THR A 336 -71.03 -28.72 -4.56
C THR A 336 -69.56 -28.53 -4.97
N THR A 337 -69.07 -29.46 -5.81
CA THR A 337 -68.22 -29.30 -7.03
C THR A 337 -67.19 -28.15 -7.25
N THR A 338 -66.05 -28.55 -7.85
CA THR A 338 -65.17 -27.77 -8.80
C THR A 338 -64.08 -26.84 -8.21
N PRO A 339 -62.87 -26.71 -8.82
CA PRO A 339 -62.14 -27.55 -9.79
C PRO A 339 -60.78 -28.09 -9.28
N THR A 340 -60.15 -29.00 -10.04
CA THR A 340 -58.72 -29.34 -9.90
C THR A 340 -57.84 -28.34 -10.66
N PRO A 341 -56.76 -27.78 -10.08
CA PRO A 341 -55.78 -27.01 -10.84
C PRO A 341 -54.84 -27.94 -11.63
N THR A 342 -55.07 -28.07 -12.93
CA THR A 342 -54.15 -28.75 -13.85
C THR A 342 -53.09 -27.76 -14.34
N THR A 343 -51.84 -27.93 -13.93
CA THR A 343 -50.70 -27.15 -14.48
C THR A 343 -49.77 -28.07 -15.25
N THR A 344 -49.93 -28.09 -16.58
CA THR A 344 -49.08 -28.85 -17.49
C THR A 344 -47.69 -28.24 -17.60
N THR A 345 -46.64 -29.01 -17.34
CA THR A 345 -45.27 -28.67 -17.74
C THR A 345 -45.17 -28.63 -19.27
N PRO A 346 -44.73 -27.52 -19.88
CA PRO A 346 -44.42 -27.50 -21.31
C PRO A 346 -43.17 -28.34 -21.58
N ALA A 347 -43.28 -29.36 -22.44
CA ALA A 347 -42.11 -30.02 -23.00
C ALA A 347 -41.41 -29.08 -23.98
N PRO A 348 -40.06 -29.07 -24.07
CA PRO A 348 -39.35 -28.19 -24.99
C PRO A 348 -39.63 -28.57 -26.45
N THR A 349 -40.35 -27.69 -27.16
CA THR A 349 -40.62 -27.82 -28.60
C THR A 349 -39.40 -27.50 -29.44
N THR A 350 -38.58 -28.52 -29.72
CA THR A 350 -37.52 -28.44 -30.73
C THR A 350 -38.13 -28.53 -32.13
N THR A 351 -38.29 -27.39 -32.81
CA THR A 351 -38.78 -27.34 -34.19
C THR A 351 -37.65 -27.66 -35.17
N THR A 352 -37.62 -28.89 -35.69
CA THR A 352 -36.64 -29.34 -36.70
C THR A 352 -37.12 -29.05 -38.13
N PRO A 353 -36.39 -28.25 -38.93
CA PRO A 353 -36.57 -28.22 -40.38
C PRO A 353 -36.09 -29.54 -41.01
N LYS A 354 -36.93 -30.15 -41.85
CA LYS A 354 -36.66 -31.45 -42.49
C LYS A 354 -35.51 -31.35 -43.53
N PRO A 355 -34.57 -32.30 -43.59
CA PRO A 355 -33.48 -32.27 -44.56
C PRO A 355 -33.97 -32.50 -46.00
N THR A 356 -33.28 -31.89 -46.97
CA THR A 356 -33.31 -32.25 -48.41
C THR A 356 -31.87 -32.16 -48.94
N THR A 357 -31.49 -33.14 -49.77
CA THR A 357 -30.08 -33.47 -50.05
C THR A 357 -29.59 -32.93 -51.40
N THR A 358 -28.34 -32.47 -51.46
CA THR A 358 -27.45 -32.57 -52.64
C THR A 358 -26.02 -32.84 -52.15
N ALA A 359 -25.23 -33.58 -52.93
CA ALA A 359 -23.95 -34.17 -52.50
C ALA A 359 -22.75 -33.20 -52.52
N PRO A 360 -21.69 -33.46 -51.71
CA PRO A 360 -20.40 -32.79 -51.86
C PRO A 360 -19.70 -33.22 -53.15
N VAL A 361 -19.06 -32.26 -53.84
CA VAL A 361 -18.27 -32.53 -55.06
C VAL A 361 -16.81 -32.80 -54.67
N THR A 362 -16.33 -34.01 -54.93
CA THR A 362 -14.93 -34.39 -54.74
C THR A 362 -14.13 -34.20 -56.02
N ALA A 363 -13.05 -33.42 -55.94
CA ALA A 363 -11.90 -33.48 -56.84
C ALA A 363 -10.65 -33.58 -55.96
N ALA A 364 -10.04 -34.76 -55.81
CA ALA A 364 -9.12 -35.41 -56.75
C ALA A 364 -7.72 -34.76 -56.74
N PRO A 365 -6.66 -35.47 -56.30
CA PRO A 365 -5.31 -34.91 -56.15
C PRO A 365 -4.53 -34.93 -57.47
N THR A 366 -3.63 -33.96 -57.64
CA THR A 366 -2.61 -33.93 -58.70
C THR A 366 -1.22 -33.67 -58.14
N THR A 367 -0.24 -34.44 -58.61
CA THR A 367 1.11 -34.54 -58.04
C THR A 367 2.17 -33.99 -58.99
N THR A 368 3.01 -33.04 -58.54
CA THR A 368 4.30 -32.73 -59.18
C THR A 368 5.37 -32.28 -58.18
N THR A 369 6.22 -33.23 -57.79
CA THR A 369 7.69 -33.10 -57.56
C THR A 369 8.30 -31.76 -57.13
N PRO A 370 8.95 -31.67 -55.95
CA PRO A 370 10.16 -30.88 -55.80
C PRO A 370 11.35 -31.58 -56.49
N VAL A 371 12.23 -30.82 -57.16
CA VAL A 371 13.38 -31.38 -57.90
C VAL A 371 14.65 -31.30 -57.04
N THR A 372 15.30 -32.45 -56.83
CA THR A 372 16.65 -32.52 -56.25
C THR A 372 17.71 -32.19 -57.30
N ALA A 373 18.62 -31.27 -56.99
CA ALA A 373 19.86 -31.05 -57.73
C ALA A 373 21.07 -31.45 -56.86
N ALA A 374 22.14 -31.94 -57.48
CA ALA A 374 23.28 -32.58 -56.81
C ALA A 374 24.30 -31.58 -56.23
N PRO A 375 25.10 -31.97 -55.23
CA PRO A 375 26.18 -31.13 -54.70
C PRO A 375 27.37 -31.05 -55.68
N THR A 376 27.67 -29.86 -56.19
CA THR A 376 28.91 -29.59 -56.93
C THR A 376 29.97 -28.98 -56.03
N THR A 377 31.11 -29.66 -55.89
CA THR A 377 32.30 -29.18 -55.19
C THR A 377 33.07 -28.14 -56.02
N THR A 378 33.19 -26.93 -55.51
CA THR A 378 34.15 -25.92 -56.01
C THR A 378 34.89 -25.26 -54.85
N THR A 379 36.19 -25.55 -54.73
CA THR A 379 37.09 -25.03 -53.70
C THR A 379 37.37 -23.52 -53.90
N PRO A 380 37.17 -22.67 -52.89
CA PRO A 380 37.76 -21.34 -52.85
C PRO A 380 39.17 -21.40 -52.22
N THR A 381 40.16 -20.85 -52.94
CA THR A 381 41.55 -20.69 -52.48
C THR A 381 41.63 -19.74 -51.27
N PRO A 382 42.49 -19.98 -50.26
CA PRO A 382 42.60 -19.11 -49.10
C PRO A 382 43.16 -17.73 -49.47
N THR A 383 42.40 -16.67 -49.17
CA THR A 383 42.87 -15.28 -49.18
C THR A 383 42.88 -14.74 -47.76
N THR A 384 44.06 -14.48 -47.22
CA THR A 384 44.24 -14.02 -45.84
C THR A 384 43.78 -12.57 -45.66
N ALA A 385 42.59 -12.36 -45.11
CA ALA A 385 42.16 -11.07 -44.57
C ALA A 385 42.60 -10.93 -43.10
N ALA A 386 43.10 -9.76 -42.72
CA ALA A 386 43.57 -9.49 -41.36
C ALA A 386 42.39 -9.33 -40.37
N PRO A 387 42.56 -9.66 -39.08
CA PRO A 387 41.51 -9.54 -38.08
C PRO A 387 41.21 -8.07 -37.75
N THR A 388 40.11 -7.54 -38.27
CA THR A 388 39.56 -6.26 -37.83
C THR A 388 38.93 -6.43 -36.45
N THR A 389 39.58 -5.89 -35.41
CA THR A 389 39.05 -5.87 -34.04
C THR A 389 37.83 -4.93 -33.94
N SER A 390 36.63 -5.48 -34.10
CA SER A 390 35.38 -4.78 -33.79
C SER A 390 35.21 -4.67 -32.28
N THR A 391 35.55 -3.52 -31.70
CA THR A 391 35.16 -3.18 -30.32
C THR A 391 33.64 -3.31 -30.18
N PRO A 392 33.12 -4.03 -29.17
CA PRO A 392 31.67 -4.09 -28.96
C PRO A 392 31.12 -2.69 -28.70
N ALA A 393 29.96 -2.38 -29.27
CA ALA A 393 29.27 -1.12 -28.99
C ALA A 393 29.01 -0.98 -27.49
N PRO A 394 29.19 0.21 -26.87
CA PRO A 394 28.94 0.39 -25.46
C PRO A 394 27.47 0.10 -25.15
N THR A 395 27.22 -0.83 -24.24
CA THR A 395 25.87 -1.15 -23.76
C THR A 395 25.21 0.16 -23.30
N PRO A 396 24.00 0.51 -23.78
CA PRO A 396 23.34 1.73 -23.36
C PRO A 396 23.11 1.69 -21.85
N VAL A 397 23.61 2.70 -21.14
CA VAL A 397 23.53 2.77 -19.67
C VAL A 397 22.06 2.60 -19.25
N PRO A 398 21.71 1.60 -18.42
CA PRO A 398 20.33 1.33 -18.08
C PRO A 398 19.68 2.59 -17.47
N LYS A 399 18.57 3.06 -18.08
CA LYS A 399 17.85 4.24 -17.61
C LYS A 399 17.59 4.12 -16.09
N PRO A 400 17.89 5.15 -15.28
CA PRO A 400 17.60 5.14 -13.85
C PRO A 400 16.13 4.77 -13.59
N CYS A 401 15.90 3.99 -12.54
CA CYS A 401 14.54 3.67 -12.12
C CYS A 401 13.83 4.92 -11.59
N PRO A 402 12.50 5.00 -11.72
CA PRO A 402 11.71 5.95 -10.93
C PRO A 402 11.85 5.63 -9.43
N ALA A 403 11.45 6.57 -8.58
CA ALA A 403 11.26 6.31 -7.15
C ALA A 403 10.35 5.10 -6.94
N ARG A 404 10.61 4.31 -5.89
CA ARG A 404 9.84 3.09 -5.63
C ARG A 404 8.43 3.45 -5.17
N VAL A 405 7.43 3.13 -6.00
CA VAL A 405 6.01 3.22 -5.65
C VAL A 405 5.43 1.80 -5.62
N ARG A 406 4.85 1.40 -4.49
CA ARG A 406 4.06 0.17 -4.37
C ARG A 406 2.59 0.51 -4.61
N LYS A 407 2.03 0.03 -5.72
CA LYS A 407 0.62 0.25 -6.09
C LYS A 407 -0.21 -1.03 -5.91
N ALA A 408 -1.52 -0.90 -5.87
CA ALA A 408 -2.42 -2.07 -5.78
C ALA A 408 -2.22 -3.01 -6.98
N TRP A 409 -2.39 -4.33 -6.80
CA TRP A 409 -2.33 -5.29 -7.91
C TRP A 409 -3.30 -4.95 -9.06
N THR A 410 -4.48 -4.44 -8.72
CA THR A 410 -5.50 -3.95 -9.67
C THR A 410 -5.08 -2.71 -10.47
N ALA A 411 -4.07 -1.96 -10.00
CA ALA A 411 -3.48 -0.81 -10.70
C ALA A 411 -2.26 -1.20 -11.58
N HIS A 412 -1.93 -2.48 -11.70
CA HIS A 412 -0.92 -2.98 -12.63
C HIS A 412 -1.55 -3.30 -14.00
N THR A 413 -0.93 -2.79 -15.07
CA THR A 413 -1.20 -3.23 -16.43
C THR A 413 -0.77 -4.69 -16.63
N ASP A 414 -1.35 -5.40 -17.59
CA ASP A 414 -1.02 -6.80 -17.83
C ASP A 414 0.47 -7.04 -18.15
N ALA A 415 1.14 -6.04 -18.74
CA ALA A 415 2.58 -6.07 -18.98
C ALA A 415 3.39 -6.00 -17.67
N GLU A 416 2.98 -5.18 -16.69
CA GLU A 416 3.61 -5.10 -15.37
C GLU A 416 3.30 -6.36 -14.53
N LYS A 417 2.07 -6.87 -14.61
CA LYS A 417 1.68 -8.14 -13.97
C LYS A 417 2.55 -9.28 -14.48
N ALA A 418 2.65 -9.43 -15.80
CA ALA A 418 3.49 -10.46 -16.43
C ALA A 418 4.97 -10.29 -16.07
N LEU A 419 5.49 -9.05 -16.04
CA LEU A 419 6.86 -8.76 -15.61
C LEU A 419 7.12 -9.23 -14.17
N PHE A 420 6.19 -8.96 -13.25
CA PHE A 420 6.28 -9.40 -11.85
C PHE A 420 6.18 -10.94 -11.71
N GLN A 421 5.22 -11.56 -12.41
CA GLN A 421 5.06 -13.03 -12.44
C GLN A 421 6.29 -13.76 -13.01
N ASN A 422 6.92 -13.20 -14.05
CA ASN A 422 8.15 -13.75 -14.64
C ASN A 422 9.37 -13.55 -13.71
N ALA A 423 9.39 -12.50 -12.89
CA ALA A 423 10.41 -12.33 -11.84
C ALA A 423 10.24 -13.39 -10.73
N LEU A 424 9.01 -13.62 -10.27
CA LEU A 424 8.69 -14.70 -9.31
C LEU A 424 9.11 -16.07 -9.85
N GLU A 425 8.79 -16.36 -11.11
CA GLU A 425 9.23 -17.59 -11.77
C GLU A 425 10.76 -17.71 -11.77
N GLN A 426 11.48 -16.66 -12.17
CA GLN A 426 12.94 -16.68 -12.22
C GLN A 426 13.56 -16.88 -10.83
N ALA A 427 12.94 -16.36 -9.77
CA ALA A 427 13.34 -16.60 -8.38
C ALA A 427 13.17 -18.06 -7.94
N MET A 428 12.16 -18.76 -8.48
CA MET A 428 11.99 -20.21 -8.26
C MET A 428 12.99 -21.03 -9.08
N VAL A 429 13.17 -20.70 -10.37
CA VAL A 429 14.13 -21.36 -11.28
C VAL A 429 15.56 -21.29 -10.75
N LEU A 430 15.96 -20.16 -10.15
CA LEU A 430 17.27 -19.97 -9.55
C LEU A 430 17.39 -20.52 -8.11
N GLY A 431 16.29 -20.98 -7.51
CA GLY A 431 16.28 -21.57 -6.16
C GLY A 431 16.41 -20.56 -5.02
N PHE A 432 16.10 -19.28 -5.27
CA PHE A 432 16.07 -18.25 -4.21
C PHE A 432 14.76 -18.26 -3.44
N HIS A 433 13.61 -18.49 -4.11
CA HIS A 433 12.30 -18.38 -3.47
C HIS A 433 12.11 -19.32 -2.27
N HIS A 434 12.49 -20.61 -2.37
CA HIS A 434 12.33 -21.53 -1.24
C HIS A 434 13.26 -21.22 -0.05
N LYS A 435 14.34 -20.45 -0.26
CA LYS A 435 15.22 -19.99 0.82
C LYS A 435 14.61 -18.90 1.69
N PHE A 436 13.66 -18.13 1.17
CA PHE A 436 12.88 -17.19 2.00
C PHE A 436 11.92 -17.93 2.94
N ILE A 437 11.43 -19.12 2.57
CA ILE A 437 10.62 -20.00 3.44
C ILE A 437 11.44 -20.47 4.65
N GLU A 438 12.71 -20.85 4.43
CA GLU A 438 13.61 -21.29 5.53
C GLU A 438 13.80 -20.20 6.60
N ILE A 439 13.86 -18.92 6.20
CA ILE A 439 13.96 -17.79 7.14
C ILE A 439 12.73 -17.69 8.05
N HIS A 440 11.53 -17.87 7.48
CA HIS A 440 10.26 -17.72 8.19
C HIS A 440 9.88 -18.96 9.04
N LEU A 441 10.61 -20.07 8.87
CA LEU A 441 10.46 -21.30 9.66
C LEU A 441 11.55 -21.48 10.72
N GLU A 442 12.63 -20.69 10.72
CA GLU A 442 13.66 -20.79 11.75
C GLU A 442 13.17 -20.15 13.05
N SER A 443 13.12 -20.94 14.13
CA SER A 443 12.42 -20.59 15.37
C SER A 443 12.82 -19.25 16.02
N LYS A 444 14.07 -18.77 15.90
CA LYS A 444 14.44 -17.44 16.43
C LYS A 444 14.02 -16.30 15.51
N SER A 445 13.99 -16.57 14.21
CA SER A 445 13.59 -15.62 13.17
C SER A 445 12.07 -15.45 13.19
N GLU A 446 11.33 -16.56 13.30
CA GLU A 446 9.87 -16.60 13.49
C GLU A 446 9.43 -15.86 14.77
N HIS A 447 10.11 -16.09 15.89
CA HIS A 447 9.88 -15.38 17.16
C HIS A 447 10.12 -13.85 17.09
N GLU A 448 10.87 -13.35 16.10
CA GLU A 448 10.98 -11.91 15.81
C GLU A 448 10.04 -11.44 14.68
N ALA A 449 9.60 -12.36 13.82
CA ALA A 449 8.64 -12.13 12.74
C ALA A 449 7.22 -11.90 13.24
N HIS A 450 6.82 -12.55 14.33
CA HIS A 450 5.46 -12.47 14.88
C HIS A 450 5.42 -11.83 16.27
N ASP A 451 4.19 -11.63 16.74
CA ASP A 451 3.85 -10.84 17.92
C ASP A 451 4.35 -9.39 17.82
N CYS A 452 5.59 -9.09 18.22
CA CYS A 452 5.90 -7.75 18.70
C CYS A 452 6.57 -6.77 17.76
N LEU A 453 7.54 -7.20 16.96
CA LEU A 453 8.23 -6.33 15.99
C LEU A 453 7.85 -6.69 14.54
N PHE A 454 6.70 -7.37 14.42
CA PHE A 454 6.08 -7.96 13.25
C PHE A 454 6.17 -7.11 11.98
N PHE A 455 5.73 -5.84 12.03
CA PHE A 455 5.80 -4.94 10.88
C PHE A 455 7.23 -4.70 10.38
N LEU A 456 8.18 -4.53 11.30
CA LEU A 456 9.55 -4.12 10.99
C LEU A 456 10.38 -5.30 10.48
N TRP A 457 10.18 -6.47 11.09
CA TRP A 457 10.77 -7.71 10.62
C TRP A 457 10.27 -8.06 9.21
N HIS A 458 8.96 -8.02 9.00
CA HIS A 458 8.38 -8.24 7.67
C HIS A 458 8.82 -7.18 6.65
N ARG A 459 9.01 -5.92 7.05
CA ARG A 459 9.56 -4.87 6.17
C ARG A 459 10.96 -5.22 5.66
N ARG A 460 11.91 -5.60 6.52
CA ARG A 460 13.27 -6.02 6.09
C ARG A 460 13.22 -7.27 5.19
N TYR A 461 12.33 -8.21 5.50
CA TYR A 461 12.11 -9.43 4.71
C TYR A 461 11.58 -9.12 3.30
N LEU A 462 10.53 -8.30 3.19
CA LEU A 462 9.93 -7.84 1.94
C LEU A 462 10.93 -7.04 1.09
N LEU A 463 11.74 -6.18 1.73
CA LEU A 463 12.77 -5.40 1.05
C LEU A 463 13.88 -6.28 0.45
N ALA A 464 14.30 -7.33 1.16
CA ALA A 464 15.26 -8.30 0.63
C ALA A 464 14.67 -9.14 -0.51
N TYR A 465 13.38 -9.50 -0.43
CA TYR A 465 12.70 -10.20 -1.51
C TYR A 465 12.54 -9.31 -2.76
N GLU A 466 12.15 -8.04 -2.58
CA GLU A 466 12.06 -7.07 -3.67
C GLU A 466 13.43 -6.82 -4.34
N THR A 467 14.50 -6.65 -3.55
CA THR A 467 15.88 -6.52 -4.04
C THR A 467 16.34 -7.78 -4.77
N MET A 468 16.00 -8.98 -4.27
CA MET A 468 16.28 -10.23 -4.95
C MET A 468 15.60 -10.27 -6.32
N LEU A 469 14.30 -9.99 -6.42
CA LEU A 469 13.58 -9.97 -7.72
C LEU A 469 14.15 -8.92 -8.69
N ARG A 470 14.49 -7.72 -8.20
CA ARG A 470 15.11 -6.65 -8.99
C ARG A 470 16.49 -7.04 -9.54
N SER A 471 17.21 -7.94 -8.88
CA SER A 471 18.53 -8.41 -9.33
C SER A 471 18.51 -9.44 -10.47
N LEU A 472 17.35 -10.03 -10.80
CA LEU A 472 17.27 -11.19 -11.70
C LEU A 472 17.40 -10.86 -13.21
N GLY A 473 17.64 -9.60 -13.55
CA GLY A 473 17.83 -9.11 -14.92
C GLY A 473 17.45 -7.65 -15.08
N ASP A 474 18.02 -6.97 -16.08
CA ASP A 474 17.80 -5.53 -16.31
C ASP A 474 16.32 -5.15 -16.47
N GLN A 475 15.49 -6.04 -17.02
CA GLN A 475 14.05 -5.83 -17.13
C GLN A 475 13.33 -5.78 -15.78
N TYR A 476 13.84 -6.45 -14.75
CA TYR A 476 13.24 -6.48 -13.41
C TYR A 476 13.79 -5.39 -12.48
N ARG A 477 14.91 -4.74 -12.83
CA ARG A 477 15.66 -3.81 -11.95
C ARG A 477 14.87 -2.67 -11.30
N CYS A 478 13.70 -2.34 -11.84
CA CYS A 478 12.83 -1.27 -11.35
C CYS A 478 11.50 -1.73 -10.72
N ILE A 479 11.20 -3.03 -10.66
CA ILE A 479 9.92 -3.49 -10.08
C ILE A 479 9.84 -3.22 -8.58
N THR A 480 8.62 -3.07 -8.07
CA THR A 480 8.30 -2.96 -6.65
C THR A 480 7.33 -4.07 -6.27
N LEU A 481 7.19 -4.39 -4.99
CA LEU A 481 6.13 -5.32 -4.57
C LEU A 481 4.74 -4.67 -4.76
N PRO A 482 3.79 -5.33 -5.45
CA PRO A 482 2.39 -4.92 -5.40
C PRO A 482 1.83 -5.16 -4.01
N PHE A 483 0.78 -4.44 -3.64
CA PHE A 483 -0.03 -4.77 -2.46
C PHE A 483 -1.45 -5.20 -2.86
N TRP A 484 -2.10 -5.95 -1.97
CA TRP A 484 -3.50 -6.34 -2.12
C TRP A 484 -4.42 -5.25 -1.58
N ASP A 485 -5.08 -4.49 -2.46
CA ASP A 485 -6.25 -3.70 -2.06
C ASP A 485 -7.42 -4.65 -1.75
N PHE A 486 -7.50 -5.02 -0.49
CA PHE A 486 -8.62 -5.79 0.06
C PHE A 486 -9.85 -4.91 0.31
N SER A 487 -9.72 -3.57 0.35
CA SER A 487 -10.81 -2.68 0.76
C SER A 487 -11.88 -2.59 -0.32
N THR A 488 -11.47 -2.26 -1.56
CA THR A 488 -12.34 -2.33 -2.75
C THR A 488 -12.93 -3.73 -2.96
N LEU A 489 -12.18 -4.79 -2.62
CA LEU A 489 -12.64 -6.19 -2.64
C LEU A 489 -13.74 -6.46 -1.60
N SER A 490 -13.60 -5.90 -0.40
CA SER A 490 -14.54 -6.10 0.70
C SER A 490 -15.81 -5.29 0.48
N ALA A 491 -15.69 -4.10 -0.10
CA ALA A 491 -16.81 -3.30 -0.57
C ALA A 491 -17.61 -4.04 -1.66
N LYS A 492 -16.94 -4.65 -2.66
CA LYS A 492 -17.57 -5.47 -3.71
C LYS A 492 -18.26 -6.72 -3.17
N TYR A 493 -17.70 -7.34 -2.14
CA TYR A 493 -18.35 -8.43 -1.43
C TYR A 493 -19.55 -7.96 -0.61
N ALA A 494 -19.47 -6.81 0.06
CA ALA A 494 -20.57 -6.21 0.82
C ALA A 494 -21.77 -5.86 -0.08
N THR A 495 -21.54 -5.21 -1.23
CA THR A 495 -22.60 -4.93 -2.22
C THR A 495 -23.20 -6.18 -2.86
N GLY A 496 -22.51 -7.33 -2.78
CA GLY A 496 -22.92 -8.56 -3.48
C GLY A 496 -22.59 -8.53 -4.98
N SER A 497 -21.66 -7.66 -5.40
CA SER A 497 -21.13 -7.62 -6.78
C SER A 497 -20.22 -8.82 -7.10
N CYS A 498 -19.82 -9.57 -6.07
CA CYS A 498 -19.04 -10.81 -6.12
C CYS A 498 -19.34 -11.65 -4.87
N SER A 499 -19.05 -12.94 -4.92
CA SER A 499 -19.26 -13.91 -3.84
C SER A 499 -17.98 -14.57 -3.35
N THR A 500 -16.90 -14.61 -4.14
CA THR A 500 -15.62 -15.27 -3.77
C THR A 500 -14.43 -14.32 -3.93
N PHE A 501 -13.31 -14.60 -3.26
CA PHE A 501 -12.07 -13.81 -3.40
C PHE A 501 -11.65 -13.56 -4.86
N PRO A 502 -11.61 -14.56 -5.77
CA PRO A 502 -11.16 -14.38 -7.14
C PRO A 502 -12.16 -13.61 -8.03
N GLU A 503 -13.45 -13.62 -7.69
CA GLU A 503 -14.46 -12.75 -8.31
C GLU A 503 -14.31 -11.30 -7.85
N CYS A 504 -14.02 -11.08 -6.57
CA CYS A 504 -13.91 -9.74 -5.98
C CYS A 504 -12.58 -9.03 -6.33
N ASN A 505 -11.50 -9.78 -6.57
CA ASN A 505 -10.20 -9.24 -6.96
C ASN A 505 -9.39 -10.27 -7.80
N PRO A 506 -8.85 -9.88 -8.96
CA PRO A 506 -8.15 -10.81 -9.85
C PRO A 506 -6.81 -11.35 -9.31
N LEU A 507 -6.28 -10.84 -8.19
CA LEU A 507 -4.97 -11.24 -7.66
C LEU A 507 -4.79 -12.78 -7.53
N LEU A 508 -5.77 -13.51 -7.00
CA LEU A 508 -5.65 -14.96 -6.85
C LEU A 508 -5.65 -15.68 -8.20
N SER A 509 -6.53 -15.25 -9.11
CA SER A 509 -6.61 -15.73 -10.50
C SER A 509 -5.29 -15.50 -11.24
N ASP A 510 -4.76 -14.28 -11.17
CA ASP A 510 -3.53 -13.85 -11.84
C ASP A 510 -2.26 -14.49 -11.23
N MET A 511 -2.33 -15.07 -10.03
CA MET A 511 -1.23 -15.81 -9.39
C MET A 511 -1.38 -17.33 -9.57
N GLY A 512 -2.21 -17.76 -10.53
CA GLY A 512 -2.39 -19.16 -10.90
C GLY A 512 -3.03 -20.00 -9.79
N ALA A 513 -3.91 -19.40 -9.00
CA ALA A 513 -4.51 -20.02 -7.81
C ALA A 513 -5.96 -20.50 -8.02
N LEU A 514 -6.30 -20.89 -9.25
CA LEU A 514 -7.56 -21.53 -9.61
C LEU A 514 -7.30 -22.93 -10.18
N GLU A 515 -8.21 -23.86 -9.88
CA GLU A 515 -8.06 -25.30 -10.14
C GLU A 515 -8.34 -25.70 -11.59
N THR A 516 -8.66 -24.72 -12.44
CA THR A 516 -9.27 -24.90 -13.75
C THR A 516 -8.27 -25.12 -14.90
N VAL A 517 -6.96 -25.06 -14.64
CA VAL A 517 -5.91 -25.08 -15.68
C VAL A 517 -4.74 -26.00 -15.32
N GLY A 518 -4.87 -27.32 -15.49
CA GLY A 518 -3.73 -28.24 -15.40
C GLY A 518 -4.05 -29.65 -14.95
N TYR A 519 -3.04 -30.33 -14.41
CA TYR A 519 -3.18 -31.62 -13.73
C TYR A 519 -3.08 -31.40 -12.21
N ASP A 520 -4.19 -31.60 -11.50
CA ASP A 520 -4.21 -31.51 -10.05
C ASP A 520 -3.71 -32.81 -9.40
N LEU A 521 -2.81 -32.69 -8.42
CA LEU A 521 -2.43 -33.80 -7.54
C LEU A 521 -3.55 -34.16 -6.55
N GLY A 522 -4.51 -33.26 -6.34
CA GLY A 522 -5.70 -33.43 -5.52
C GLY A 522 -5.49 -33.20 -4.03
N ALA A 523 -6.54 -33.48 -3.26
CA ALA A 523 -6.55 -33.25 -1.82
C ALA A 523 -5.61 -34.21 -1.08
N GLY A 524 -4.88 -33.70 -0.09
CA GLY A 524 -3.95 -34.51 0.71
C GLY A 524 -3.07 -33.71 1.66
N THR A 525 -2.19 -34.41 2.36
CA THR A 525 -1.17 -33.80 3.24
C THR A 525 0.10 -33.55 2.44
N TYR A 526 0.52 -32.29 2.38
CA TYR A 526 1.73 -31.83 1.70
C TYR A 526 2.76 -31.33 2.71
N THR A 527 4.01 -31.16 2.28
CA THR A 527 5.09 -30.65 3.14
C THR A 527 5.88 -29.57 2.43
N VAL A 528 5.94 -28.37 3.01
CA VAL A 528 6.70 -27.22 2.50
C VAL A 528 7.76 -26.85 3.53
N SER A 529 9.03 -26.99 3.14
CA SER A 529 10.23 -26.77 3.95
C SER A 529 10.21 -27.42 5.34
N GLY A 530 9.54 -28.58 5.45
CA GLY A 530 9.37 -29.36 6.68
C GLY A 530 8.04 -29.13 7.41
N ALA A 531 7.35 -28.03 7.16
CA ALA A 531 6.00 -27.80 7.71
C ALA A 531 4.96 -28.63 6.96
N GLY A 532 4.14 -29.38 7.70
CA GLY A 532 3.01 -30.12 7.15
C GLY A 532 1.78 -29.22 6.99
N CYS A 533 1.09 -29.32 5.85
CA CYS A 533 -0.18 -28.67 5.60
C CYS A 533 -1.18 -29.67 4.97
N GLN A 534 -2.48 -29.44 5.18
CA GLN A 534 -3.51 -30.07 4.35
C GLN A 534 -3.80 -29.14 3.16
N ALA A 535 -4.11 -29.72 2.01
CA ALA A 535 -4.50 -28.97 0.82
C ALA A 535 -5.69 -29.68 0.14
N ASP A 536 -6.58 -28.92 -0.48
CA ASP A 536 -7.62 -29.47 -1.36
C ASP A 536 -7.08 -29.76 -2.78
N THR A 537 -5.99 -29.10 -3.17
CA THR A 537 -5.46 -29.05 -4.53
C THR A 537 -3.95 -28.73 -4.54
N CYS A 538 -3.26 -29.21 -5.58
CA CYS A 538 -1.92 -28.77 -5.97
C CYS A 538 -1.83 -28.87 -7.50
N VAL A 539 -2.25 -27.80 -8.18
CA VAL A 539 -2.40 -27.74 -9.64
C VAL A 539 -1.03 -27.63 -10.33
N LYS A 540 -0.60 -28.68 -11.02
CA LYS A 540 0.51 -28.60 -11.98
C LYS A 540 0.01 -27.96 -13.27
N SER A 541 0.28 -26.67 -13.43
CA SER A 541 -0.16 -25.85 -14.56
C SER A 541 1.04 -25.32 -15.36
N ALA A 542 0.76 -24.69 -16.50
CA ALA A 542 1.77 -23.93 -17.25
C ALA A 542 1.96 -22.50 -16.71
N HIS A 543 1.43 -22.16 -15.52
CA HIS A 543 1.45 -20.80 -14.99
C HIS A 543 2.84 -20.43 -14.39
N PRO A 544 3.43 -19.27 -14.72
CA PRO A 544 4.79 -18.91 -14.28
C PRO A 544 4.98 -18.98 -12.76
N VAL A 545 3.97 -18.51 -12.00
CA VAL A 545 3.99 -18.42 -10.53
C VAL A 545 3.96 -19.79 -9.82
N THR A 546 3.60 -20.89 -10.50
CA THR A 546 3.46 -22.22 -9.88
C THR A 546 4.34 -23.30 -10.52
N ARG A 547 4.60 -23.22 -11.84
CA ARG A 547 5.23 -24.30 -12.62
C ARG A 547 6.65 -24.67 -12.22
N ASN A 548 7.36 -23.77 -11.53
CA ASN A 548 8.71 -23.99 -11.01
C ASN A 548 8.78 -24.07 -9.47
N PHE A 549 7.65 -24.10 -8.77
CA PHE A 549 7.66 -24.14 -7.30
C PHE A 549 8.36 -25.40 -6.77
N CYS A 550 9.32 -25.18 -5.87
CA CYS A 550 10.10 -26.19 -5.18
C CYS A 550 9.85 -26.09 -3.68
N GLN A 551 9.35 -27.18 -3.08
CA GLN A 551 8.92 -27.22 -1.69
C GLN A 551 10.08 -27.29 -0.67
N SER A 552 11.32 -27.53 -1.09
CA SER A 552 12.51 -27.50 -0.22
C SER A 552 13.81 -27.44 -1.02
N GLN A 553 14.93 -27.11 -0.35
CA GLN A 553 16.27 -27.19 -0.93
C GLN A 553 16.60 -28.58 -1.45
N ASP A 554 16.19 -29.66 -0.77
CA ASP A 554 16.43 -31.04 -1.22
C ASP A 554 15.64 -31.36 -2.49
N ALA A 555 14.38 -30.91 -2.57
CA ALA A 555 13.55 -31.08 -3.76
C ALA A 555 14.12 -30.31 -4.96
N PHE A 556 14.62 -29.09 -4.74
CA PHE A 556 15.33 -28.30 -5.74
C PHE A 556 16.61 -29.02 -6.21
N SER A 557 17.48 -29.39 -5.27
CA SER A 557 18.79 -30.02 -5.55
C SER A 557 18.66 -31.37 -6.26
N THR A 558 17.63 -32.16 -5.93
CA THR A 558 17.36 -33.46 -6.57
C THR A 558 16.47 -33.37 -7.82
N LYS A 559 15.99 -32.17 -8.20
CA LYS A 559 15.04 -31.93 -9.29
C LYS A 559 13.71 -32.70 -9.13
N ARG A 560 13.23 -32.78 -7.88
CA ARG A 560 11.98 -33.46 -7.46
C ARG A 560 10.95 -32.49 -6.85
N CYS A 561 10.91 -31.28 -7.38
CA CYS A 561 9.99 -30.23 -6.98
C CYS A 561 8.52 -30.60 -7.26
N TYR A 562 7.60 -30.09 -6.44
CA TYR A 562 6.17 -30.27 -6.66
C TYR A 562 5.68 -29.62 -7.97
N GLN A 563 6.24 -28.49 -8.42
CA GLN A 563 5.80 -27.76 -9.62
C GLN A 563 4.29 -27.38 -9.58
N CYS A 564 3.77 -27.27 -8.37
CA CYS A 564 2.46 -26.80 -7.97
C CYS A 564 2.57 -26.33 -6.52
N ILE A 565 1.78 -25.34 -6.12
CA ILE A 565 1.73 -24.87 -4.74
C ILE A 565 0.52 -25.54 -4.06
N PRO A 566 0.68 -26.21 -2.90
CA PRO A 566 -0.45 -26.78 -2.16
C PRO A 566 -1.38 -25.66 -1.66
N ARG A 567 -2.64 -25.70 -2.07
CA ARG A 567 -3.67 -24.69 -1.79
C ARG A 567 -4.99 -25.35 -1.38
N ASN A 568 -5.86 -24.59 -0.72
CA ASN A 568 -7.28 -24.94 -0.62
C ASN A 568 -8.04 -24.40 -1.84
N LYS A 569 -9.32 -24.78 -2.00
CA LYS A 569 -10.12 -24.36 -3.16
C LYS A 569 -10.55 -22.89 -3.10
N TRP A 570 -9.64 -21.98 -3.46
CA TRP A 570 -9.86 -20.54 -3.38
C TRP A 570 -10.92 -20.03 -4.36
N SER A 571 -11.26 -20.81 -5.39
CA SER A 571 -12.45 -20.63 -6.22
C SER A 571 -13.78 -20.69 -5.45
N LEU A 572 -13.78 -21.18 -4.20
CA LEU A 572 -14.95 -21.28 -3.31
C LEU A 572 -14.80 -20.46 -2.01
N THR A 573 -13.65 -19.83 -1.78
CA THR A 573 -13.38 -19.05 -0.55
C THR A 573 -13.87 -17.61 -0.72
N ALA A 574 -14.73 -17.14 0.19
CA ALA A 574 -15.15 -15.74 0.23
C ALA A 574 -14.34 -14.90 1.23
N PRO A 575 -14.23 -13.57 1.03
CA PRO A 575 -13.47 -12.69 1.93
C PRO A 575 -13.89 -12.79 3.41
N PRO A 576 -12.95 -12.82 4.36
CA PRO A 576 -13.25 -12.82 5.79
C PRO A 576 -13.71 -11.44 6.26
N SER A 577 -14.44 -11.38 7.39
CA SER A 577 -14.92 -10.13 8.00
C SER A 577 -13.82 -9.12 8.38
N ASP A 578 -12.58 -9.57 8.49
CA ASP A 578 -11.46 -8.78 8.98
C ASP A 578 -10.80 -7.88 7.93
N THR A 579 -11.31 -7.91 6.69
CA THR A 579 -10.91 -7.03 5.58
C THR A 579 -11.83 -5.82 5.39
N TYR A 580 -12.98 -5.70 6.06
CA TYR A 580 -13.81 -4.49 5.94
C TYR A 580 -13.10 -3.23 6.48
N ILE A 581 -13.29 -2.07 5.83
CA ILE A 581 -12.59 -0.84 6.19
C ILE A 581 -12.89 -0.36 7.62
N SER A 582 -14.08 -0.68 8.16
CA SER A 582 -14.44 -0.45 9.57
C SER A 582 -13.53 -1.18 10.55
N ASN A 583 -13.19 -2.44 10.25
CA ASN A 583 -12.37 -3.29 11.11
C ASN A 583 -10.92 -2.81 11.04
N VAL A 584 -10.43 -2.50 9.83
CA VAL A 584 -9.07 -1.98 9.62
C VAL A 584 -8.87 -0.60 10.23
N TYR A 585 -9.85 0.30 10.13
CA TYR A 585 -9.83 1.57 10.87
C TYR A 585 -9.63 1.33 12.37
N ASN A 586 -10.36 0.37 12.98
CA ASN A 586 -10.22 0.10 14.41
C ASN A 586 -8.85 -0.55 14.74
N GLN A 587 -8.32 -1.42 13.88
CA GLN A 587 -6.98 -2.01 14.03
C GLN A 587 -5.88 -0.93 14.12
N LEU A 588 -6.00 0.17 13.37
CA LEU A 588 -5.02 1.26 13.39
C LEU A 588 -5.33 2.31 14.48
N PHE A 589 -6.61 2.70 14.64
CA PHE A 589 -6.97 3.97 15.30
C PHE A 589 -7.87 3.84 16.55
N SER A 590 -8.43 2.67 16.90
CA SER A 590 -9.27 2.54 18.12
C SER A 590 -8.46 2.43 19.43
N SER A 591 -7.14 2.65 19.38
CA SER A 591 -6.20 2.29 20.44
C SER A 591 -5.95 3.39 21.50
N LYS A 592 -6.52 4.59 21.32
CA LYS A 592 -6.25 5.84 22.07
C LYS A 592 -6.13 5.66 23.61
N PRO A 593 -5.08 6.18 24.27
CA PRO A 593 -3.88 6.79 23.70
C PRO A 593 -3.09 5.78 22.86
N TYR A 594 -2.66 6.23 21.69
CA TYR A 594 -2.04 5.38 20.67
C TYR A 594 -0.79 4.68 21.20
N ASP A 595 -0.63 3.42 20.82
CA ASP A 595 0.50 2.59 21.20
C ASP A 595 0.75 1.52 20.12
N PHE A 596 2.03 1.24 19.87
CA PHE A 596 2.54 0.30 18.89
C PHE A 596 2.06 -1.13 19.19
N THR A 597 1.93 -1.48 20.47
CA THR A 597 1.50 -2.80 20.94
C THR A 597 0.08 -3.14 20.49
N LYS A 598 -0.85 -2.20 20.66
CA LYS A 598 -2.26 -2.35 20.24
C LYS A 598 -2.40 -2.43 18.72
N VAL A 599 -1.71 -1.59 17.93
CA VAL A 599 -1.83 -1.63 16.46
C VAL A 599 -1.20 -2.91 15.88
N THR A 600 -0.06 -3.36 16.42
CA THR A 600 0.59 -4.60 15.95
C THR A 600 -0.30 -5.81 16.22
N LYS A 601 -0.78 -5.98 17.47
CA LYS A 601 -1.75 -7.04 17.82
C LYS A 601 -3.06 -6.91 17.04
N GLY A 602 -3.49 -5.67 16.75
CA GLY A 602 -4.66 -5.36 15.94
C GLY A 602 -4.56 -5.91 14.51
N VAL A 603 -3.51 -5.54 13.77
CA VAL A 603 -3.32 -5.98 12.38
C VAL A 603 -2.94 -7.46 12.29
N GLN A 604 -2.06 -7.95 13.16
CA GLN A 604 -1.61 -9.35 13.16
C GLN A 604 -2.78 -10.32 13.38
N TYR A 605 -3.52 -10.19 14.49
CA TYR A 605 -4.55 -11.17 14.84
C TYR A 605 -5.90 -10.98 14.12
N ARG A 606 -6.11 -9.85 13.42
CA ARG A 606 -7.29 -9.60 12.58
C ARG A 606 -6.99 -9.71 11.09
N TYR A 607 -6.54 -8.64 10.41
CA TYR A 607 -6.35 -8.64 8.95
C TYR A 607 -5.39 -9.75 8.48
N HIS A 608 -4.22 -9.87 9.11
CA HIS A 608 -3.19 -10.82 8.73
C HIS A 608 -3.63 -12.27 8.97
N ASN A 609 -3.92 -12.64 10.23
CA ASN A 609 -4.37 -14.00 10.54
C ASN A 609 -5.71 -14.36 9.85
N GLY A 610 -6.58 -13.38 9.58
CA GLY A 610 -7.83 -13.58 8.83
C GLY A 610 -7.60 -13.99 7.38
N ILE A 611 -6.68 -13.34 6.67
CA ILE A 611 -6.29 -13.75 5.30
C ILE A 611 -5.58 -15.11 5.32
N HIS A 612 -4.58 -15.29 6.19
CA HIS A 612 -3.84 -16.55 6.31
C HIS A 612 -4.76 -17.74 6.67
N GLY A 613 -5.72 -17.54 7.57
CA GLY A 613 -6.71 -18.54 7.98
C GLY A 613 -7.80 -18.82 6.93
N ALA A 614 -8.22 -17.82 6.15
CA ALA A 614 -9.19 -18.00 5.08
C ALA A 614 -8.60 -18.70 3.85
N LEU A 615 -7.35 -18.40 3.49
CA LEU A 615 -6.64 -19.06 2.39
C LEU A 615 -6.14 -20.46 2.79
N ALA A 616 -5.72 -20.63 4.05
CA ALA A 616 -5.29 -21.91 4.63
C ALA A 616 -4.21 -22.64 3.79
N SER A 617 -4.08 -23.95 3.95
CA SER A 617 -3.05 -24.78 3.31
C SER A 617 -1.63 -24.24 3.51
N THR A 618 -0.81 -24.06 2.45
CA THR A 618 0.51 -23.42 2.55
C THR A 618 0.43 -22.04 3.24
N MET A 619 -0.53 -21.21 2.83
CA MET A 619 -0.82 -19.91 3.48
C MET A 619 -1.29 -20.05 4.93
N GLY A 620 -1.79 -21.21 5.34
CA GLY A 620 -2.22 -21.55 6.71
C GLY A 620 -1.11 -22.10 7.60
N THR A 621 0.17 -21.91 7.25
CA THR A 621 1.33 -22.31 8.06
C THR A 621 2.42 -21.24 8.07
N PHE A 622 3.40 -21.36 8.97
CA PHE A 622 4.66 -20.59 8.88
C PHE A 622 5.51 -20.90 7.63
N ALA A 623 5.14 -21.86 6.77
CA ALA A 623 5.73 -22.03 5.44
C ALA A 623 5.01 -21.20 4.34
N SER A 624 4.10 -20.30 4.75
CA SER A 624 3.32 -19.44 3.87
C SER A 624 4.11 -18.59 2.85
N PRO A 625 5.37 -18.16 3.07
CA PRO A 625 6.17 -17.52 2.02
C PRO A 625 6.49 -18.40 0.80
N GLY A 626 6.15 -19.70 0.85
CA GLY A 626 6.16 -20.60 -0.31
C GLY A 626 4.99 -20.36 -1.27
N ASP A 627 3.99 -19.58 -0.87
CA ASP A 627 3.00 -19.03 -1.79
C ASP A 627 3.36 -17.57 -2.11
N PRO A 628 3.59 -17.18 -3.38
CA PRO A 628 3.85 -15.80 -3.75
C PRO A 628 2.76 -14.78 -3.35
N ILE A 629 1.54 -15.23 -3.01
CA ILE A 629 0.51 -14.37 -2.39
C ILE A 629 0.99 -13.77 -1.05
N PHE A 630 1.87 -14.47 -0.30
CA PHE A 630 2.46 -13.98 0.95
C PHE A 630 3.03 -12.57 0.80
N TYR A 631 3.87 -12.33 -0.20
CA TYR A 631 4.58 -11.06 -0.37
C TYR A 631 3.63 -9.92 -0.75
N VAL A 632 2.52 -10.22 -1.43
CA VAL A 632 1.49 -9.23 -1.79
C VAL A 632 0.57 -8.91 -0.61
N HIS A 633 0.25 -9.92 0.21
CA HIS A 633 -0.48 -9.76 1.47
C HIS A 633 0.34 -8.98 2.51
N HIS A 634 1.61 -9.35 2.71
CA HIS A 634 2.52 -8.68 3.64
C HIS A 634 2.94 -7.29 3.16
N ALA A 635 3.00 -7.04 1.85
CA ALA A 635 3.08 -5.67 1.33
C ALA A 635 1.87 -4.82 1.73
N THR A 636 0.68 -5.40 1.92
CA THR A 636 -0.46 -4.68 2.52
C THR A 636 -0.34 -4.52 4.03
N VAL A 637 0.12 -5.55 4.76
CA VAL A 637 0.43 -5.43 6.21
C VAL A 637 1.39 -4.26 6.47
N ASP A 638 2.42 -4.14 5.63
CA ASP A 638 3.37 -3.04 5.65
C ASP A 638 2.73 -1.68 5.30
N ALA A 639 1.81 -1.66 4.33
CA ALA A 639 1.05 -0.47 3.97
C ALA A 639 0.14 0.02 5.11
N LEU A 640 -0.47 -0.90 5.87
CA LEU A 640 -1.26 -0.58 7.06
C LEU A 640 -0.40 0.06 8.16
N TYR A 641 0.83 -0.43 8.37
CA TYR A 641 1.78 0.24 9.27
C TYR A 641 2.25 1.60 8.71
N ALA A 642 2.44 1.75 7.40
CA ALA A 642 2.75 3.04 6.79
C ALA A 642 1.64 4.08 7.01
N ILE A 643 0.36 3.68 6.90
CA ILE A 643 -0.81 4.51 7.24
C ILE A 643 -0.77 4.91 8.73
N TYR A 644 -0.62 3.93 9.64
CA TYR A 644 -0.52 4.22 11.07
C TYR A 644 0.63 5.19 11.38
N TYR A 645 1.83 4.92 10.85
CA TYR A 645 3.00 5.74 11.07
C TYR A 645 2.76 7.19 10.60
N GLN A 646 2.31 7.39 9.36
CA GLN A 646 1.98 8.71 8.82
C GLN A 646 0.96 9.47 9.67
N CYS A 647 -0.10 8.79 10.10
CA CYS A 647 -1.23 9.38 10.81
C CYS A 647 -1.00 9.63 12.31
N VAL A 648 -0.09 8.87 12.95
CA VAL A 648 0.09 8.89 14.41
C VAL A 648 1.46 9.40 14.83
N VAL A 649 2.55 9.04 14.14
CA VAL A 649 3.91 9.27 14.68
C VAL A 649 4.42 10.69 14.44
N PRO A 650 4.56 11.22 13.20
CA PRO A 650 5.01 12.60 12.99
C PRO A 650 4.12 13.68 13.63
N PRO A 651 2.77 13.61 13.60
CA PRO A 651 1.92 14.65 14.20
C PRO A 651 2.09 14.83 15.70
N LEU A 652 2.64 13.83 16.40
CA LEU A 652 2.86 13.86 17.85
C LEU A 652 4.32 14.16 18.25
N ASN A 653 5.22 14.32 17.27
CA ASN A 653 6.61 14.78 17.44
C ASN A 653 7.39 14.03 18.54
N TYR A 654 7.35 12.70 18.49
CA TYR A 654 7.99 11.81 19.48
C TYR A 654 9.39 11.33 19.07
N ASP A 655 10.16 10.87 20.06
CA ASP A 655 11.44 10.17 19.84
C ASP A 655 11.25 8.68 19.51
N LEU A 656 12.35 8.01 19.13
CA LEU A 656 12.39 6.59 18.76
C LEU A 656 12.22 5.61 19.93
N LYS A 657 11.89 6.09 21.15
CA LYS A 657 11.61 5.26 22.33
C LYS A 657 10.20 5.47 22.90
N HIS A 658 9.39 6.34 22.30
CA HIS A 658 8.01 6.56 22.72
C HIS A 658 7.09 5.40 22.29
N SER A 659 6.03 5.11 23.07
CA SER A 659 5.16 3.93 22.91
C SER A 659 4.47 3.79 21.55
N THR A 660 4.33 4.87 20.79
CA THR A 660 3.79 4.89 19.41
C THR A 660 4.79 4.48 18.33
N VAL A 661 6.09 4.51 18.65
CA VAL A 661 7.20 4.20 17.73
C VAL A 661 7.90 2.92 18.15
N TRP A 662 8.12 2.76 19.46
CA TRP A 662 8.76 1.61 20.07
C TRP A 662 7.90 1.05 21.20
N PRO A 663 7.58 -0.26 21.22
CA PRO A 663 6.72 -0.82 22.25
C PRO A 663 7.39 -0.79 23.64
N ASN A 664 6.60 -0.47 24.66
CA ASN A 664 7.02 -0.69 26.04
C ASN A 664 6.95 -2.20 26.35
N ARG A 665 8.04 -2.75 26.89
CA ARG A 665 8.15 -4.17 27.26
C ARG A 665 6.99 -4.66 28.15
N ALA A 666 6.47 -3.77 29.01
CA ALA A 666 5.36 -4.11 29.91
C ALA A 666 4.09 -4.58 29.18
N ASP A 667 3.82 -4.04 27.99
CA ASP A 667 2.56 -4.25 27.25
C ASP A 667 2.56 -5.56 26.41
N TRP A 668 3.73 -6.18 26.28
CA TRP A 668 3.93 -7.51 25.68
C TRP A 668 4.17 -8.62 26.72
N GLY A 669 4.70 -8.28 27.89
CA GLY A 669 5.01 -9.27 28.92
C GLY A 669 6.11 -10.23 28.48
N ALA A 670 5.77 -11.51 28.38
CA ALA A 670 6.75 -12.58 28.13
C ALA A 670 6.94 -12.94 26.64
N SER A 671 5.96 -12.74 25.74
CA SER A 671 6.11 -13.19 24.35
C SER A 671 7.16 -12.39 23.60
N CYS A 672 7.16 -11.05 23.71
CA CYS A 672 8.24 -10.17 23.22
C CYS A 672 9.51 -10.21 24.09
N SER A 673 9.94 -11.39 24.51
CA SER A 673 11.24 -11.59 25.15
C SER A 673 12.33 -11.68 24.08
N LYS A 674 13.31 -10.76 24.11
CA LYS A 674 14.53 -10.93 23.32
C LYS A 674 15.36 -12.05 23.95
N VAL A 675 15.52 -13.18 23.27
CA VAL A 675 16.29 -14.34 23.77
C VAL A 675 17.61 -14.47 23.00
N ARG A 676 18.64 -13.69 23.38
CA ARG A 676 20.01 -13.87 22.85
C ARG A 676 20.89 -14.56 23.89
N ASN A 677 21.59 -15.62 23.49
CA ASN A 677 22.57 -16.36 24.33
C ASN A 677 22.04 -16.81 25.71
N GLY A 678 20.75 -17.15 25.80
CA GLY A 678 20.11 -17.54 27.06
C GLY A 678 19.76 -16.38 28.01
N VAL A 679 20.05 -15.13 27.62
CA VAL A 679 19.64 -13.92 28.35
C VAL A 679 18.33 -13.41 27.76
N THR A 680 17.31 -13.32 28.62
CA THR A 680 16.02 -12.71 28.30
C THR A 680 16.04 -11.21 28.58
N GLY A 681 15.84 -10.40 27.54
CA GLY A 681 15.79 -8.93 27.62
C GLY A 681 14.57 -8.32 26.93
N ALA A 682 14.55 -6.99 26.86
CA ALA A 682 13.75 -6.27 25.87
C ALA A 682 14.51 -6.17 24.54
N TYR A 683 13.79 -5.92 23.46
CA TYR A 683 14.37 -5.33 22.26
C TYR A 683 14.57 -3.81 22.47
N GLU A 684 15.66 -3.28 21.92
CA GLU A 684 15.94 -1.85 21.77
C GLU A 684 15.91 -1.49 20.27
N PRO A 685 15.68 -0.21 19.90
CA PRO A 685 15.73 0.23 18.49
C PRO A 685 17.00 -0.19 17.74
N THR A 686 18.15 -0.24 18.43
CA THR A 686 19.45 -0.61 17.87
C THR A 686 19.75 -2.11 17.87
N ASP A 687 18.80 -2.97 18.24
CA ASP A 687 18.98 -4.43 18.08
C ASP A 687 18.99 -4.83 16.61
N HIS A 688 19.94 -5.68 16.22
CA HIS A 688 19.95 -6.31 14.90
C HIS A 688 18.83 -7.35 14.77
N LEU A 689 18.16 -7.37 13.61
CA LEU A 689 17.08 -8.31 13.30
C LEU A 689 17.61 -9.71 13.01
N THR A 690 17.11 -10.69 13.75
CA THR A 690 17.44 -12.11 13.57
C THR A 690 16.70 -12.67 12.34
N MET A 691 17.46 -13.08 11.32
CA MET A 691 16.94 -13.77 10.13
C MET A 691 17.94 -14.85 9.71
N ASN A 692 17.58 -16.13 9.89
CA ASN A 692 18.49 -17.26 9.66
C ASN A 692 17.92 -18.25 8.63
N LEU A 693 18.74 -18.76 7.71
CA LEU A 693 18.38 -19.85 6.78
C LEU A 693 19.41 -20.98 6.80
N ILE A 694 19.12 -22.10 6.13
CA ILE A 694 20.07 -23.21 6.02
C ILE A 694 21.13 -22.84 4.97
N GLY A 695 22.30 -22.43 5.44
CA GLY A 695 23.44 -22.07 4.59
C GLY A 695 24.01 -23.27 3.82
N ALA A 696 24.93 -22.99 2.89
CA ALA A 696 25.60 -24.01 2.08
C ALA A 696 26.41 -25.04 2.91
N ASN A 697 26.61 -24.78 4.20
CA ASN A 697 27.23 -25.67 5.18
C ASN A 697 26.25 -26.66 5.86
N GLY A 698 24.96 -26.64 5.49
CA GLY A 698 23.92 -27.50 6.06
C GLY A 698 23.44 -27.11 7.46
N LYS A 699 23.71 -25.89 7.91
CA LYS A 699 23.33 -25.36 9.23
C LYS A 699 22.57 -24.05 9.09
N TYR A 700 21.76 -23.72 10.11
CA TYR A 700 21.21 -22.38 10.24
C TYR A 700 22.34 -21.36 10.44
N VAL A 701 22.35 -20.34 9.59
CA VAL A 701 23.25 -19.18 9.59
C VAL A 701 22.43 -17.91 9.35
N ASP A 702 22.91 -16.77 9.84
CA ASP A 702 22.29 -15.48 9.56
C ASP A 702 22.30 -15.18 8.04
N VAL A 703 21.31 -14.43 7.56
CA VAL A 703 21.21 -13.99 6.16
C VAL A 703 22.48 -13.30 5.64
N GLN A 704 23.27 -12.66 6.50
CA GLN A 704 24.53 -11.99 6.16
C GLN A 704 25.77 -12.91 6.21
N ASP A 705 25.66 -14.18 6.59
CA ASP A 705 26.80 -15.11 6.63
C ASP A 705 27.36 -15.43 5.22
N PRO A 706 28.68 -15.61 5.03
CA PRO A 706 29.25 -15.96 3.72
C PRO A 706 28.72 -17.26 3.08
N SER A 707 28.06 -18.15 3.83
CA SER A 707 27.39 -19.35 3.32
C SER A 707 25.89 -19.18 3.08
N SER A 708 25.31 -18.01 3.37
CA SER A 708 23.97 -17.62 2.95
C SER A 708 23.95 -17.27 1.45
N VAL A 709 23.14 -18.00 0.68
CA VAL A 709 22.92 -17.68 -0.75
C VAL A 709 22.10 -16.40 -0.95
N LEU A 710 21.39 -15.92 0.08
CA LEU A 710 20.62 -14.68 0.05
C LEU A 710 21.42 -13.45 0.50
N LYS A 711 22.67 -13.65 0.96
CA LYS A 711 23.57 -12.59 1.44
C LYS A 711 23.63 -11.35 0.52
N PRO A 712 23.79 -11.48 -0.82
CA PRO A 712 23.89 -10.30 -1.69
C PRO A 712 22.66 -9.38 -1.64
N PHE A 713 21.47 -9.94 -1.39
CA PHE A 713 20.23 -9.19 -1.34
C PHE A 713 20.06 -8.47 0.00
N PHE A 714 20.42 -9.12 1.12
CA PHE A 714 20.40 -8.51 2.45
C PHE A 714 21.53 -7.50 2.68
N ASP A 715 22.70 -7.71 2.07
CA ASP A 715 23.78 -6.72 2.00
C ASP A 715 23.32 -5.46 1.25
N ALA A 716 22.66 -5.64 0.09
CA ALA A 716 22.15 -4.53 -0.73
C ALA A 716 20.93 -3.83 -0.14
N VAL A 717 20.19 -4.45 0.79
CA VAL A 717 19.21 -3.73 1.63
C VAL A 717 19.92 -2.82 2.63
N GLY A 718 21.04 -3.25 3.21
CA GLY A 718 21.86 -2.43 4.12
C GLY A 718 21.28 -2.21 5.52
N LEU A 719 19.95 -2.14 5.67
CA LEU A 719 19.22 -1.95 6.93
C LEU A 719 19.35 -3.21 7.84
N GLN A 720 19.82 -3.02 9.08
CA GLN A 720 20.11 -4.14 9.99
C GLN A 720 19.37 -4.09 11.33
N THR A 721 19.00 -2.91 11.80
CA THR A 721 18.37 -2.66 13.09
C THR A 721 16.91 -2.26 12.94
N PHE A 722 16.12 -2.39 14.01
CA PHE A 722 14.72 -1.97 13.98
C PHE A 722 14.57 -0.45 13.78
N ALA A 723 15.56 0.34 14.23
CA ALA A 723 15.64 1.78 14.01
C ALA A 723 15.71 2.17 12.52
N ASP A 724 16.34 1.33 11.69
CA ASP A 724 16.52 1.57 10.26
C ASP A 724 15.20 1.40 9.46
N LEU A 725 14.10 1.01 10.10
CA LEU A 725 12.92 0.45 9.45
C LEU A 725 11.58 1.15 9.74
N TYR A 726 11.49 2.14 10.64
CA TYR A 726 10.18 2.72 11.03
C TYR A 726 9.44 3.48 9.92
N ASP A 727 10.15 4.34 9.18
CA ASP A 727 9.57 5.21 8.15
C ASP A 727 10.03 4.79 6.75
N ILE A 728 9.10 4.35 5.89
CA ILE A 728 9.37 3.90 4.51
C ILE A 728 10.01 4.98 3.63
N ARG A 729 9.94 6.25 4.05
CA ARG A 729 10.51 7.41 3.34
C ARG A 729 11.99 7.65 3.71
N ALA A 730 12.45 7.10 4.84
CA ALA A 730 13.77 7.37 5.44
C ALA A 730 14.76 6.19 5.34
N LEU A 731 14.54 5.25 4.42
CA LEU A 731 15.32 4.02 4.24
C LEU A 731 16.50 4.17 3.24
N GLY A 732 16.87 5.39 2.86
CA GLY A 732 17.91 5.65 1.85
C GLY A 732 17.51 5.15 0.45
N GLU A 733 18.39 4.42 -0.25
CA GLU A 733 18.11 3.82 -1.57
C GLU A 733 17.01 2.74 -1.54
N MET A 734 16.65 2.29 -0.35
CA MET A 734 15.55 1.37 -0.11
C MET A 734 14.21 2.08 0.13
N SER A 735 14.15 3.42 0.16
CA SER A 735 12.92 4.17 0.40
C SER A 735 11.85 3.94 -0.68
N TYR A 736 10.59 3.94 -0.25
CA TYR A 736 9.41 3.75 -1.09
C TYR A 736 8.18 4.48 -0.57
N SER A 737 7.15 4.56 -1.41
CA SER A 737 5.82 5.07 -1.07
C SER A 737 4.74 4.07 -1.50
N TYR A 738 3.51 4.27 -0.98
CA TYR A 738 2.33 3.53 -1.40
C TYR A 738 1.42 4.41 -2.24
N ASP A 739 1.01 3.91 -3.41
CA ASP A 739 -0.09 4.47 -4.20
C ASP A 739 -1.37 3.69 -3.90
N PHE A 740 -2.20 4.28 -3.03
CA PHE A 740 -3.52 3.76 -2.67
C PHE A 740 -4.62 4.12 -3.69
N GLY A 741 -4.31 4.94 -4.70
CA GLY A 741 -5.29 5.49 -5.64
C GLY A 741 -6.47 6.18 -4.91
N LEU A 742 -7.68 5.93 -5.41
CA LEU A 742 -8.92 6.43 -4.84
C LEU A 742 -9.68 5.40 -3.97
N SER A 743 -9.02 4.31 -3.56
CA SER A 743 -9.61 3.26 -2.72
C SER A 743 -10.05 3.77 -1.34
N SER A 744 -10.83 2.96 -0.61
CA SER A 744 -11.18 3.21 0.80
C SER A 744 -9.94 3.25 1.69
N LEU A 745 -8.92 2.42 1.40
CA LEU A 745 -7.58 2.53 2.00
C LEU A 745 -6.90 3.87 1.71
N GLY A 746 -7.05 4.42 0.49
CA GLY A 746 -6.60 5.77 0.15
C GLY A 746 -7.34 6.85 0.97
N GLY A 747 -8.63 6.68 1.18
CA GLY A 747 -9.42 7.53 2.08
C GLY A 747 -8.96 7.47 3.53
N LEU A 748 -8.63 6.27 4.02
CA LEU A 748 -8.09 6.03 5.36
C LEU A 748 -6.69 6.67 5.52
N ALA A 749 -5.82 6.55 4.51
CA ALA A 749 -4.48 7.15 4.47
C ALA A 749 -4.49 8.68 4.42
N GLN A 750 -5.49 9.27 3.75
CA GLN A 750 -5.66 10.73 3.61
C GLN A 750 -6.28 11.38 4.85
N GLN A 751 -7.23 10.70 5.50
CA GLN A 751 -8.07 11.29 6.56
C GLN A 751 -7.76 10.77 7.97
N CYS A 752 -6.93 9.72 8.09
CA CYS A 752 -6.50 9.15 9.37
C CYS A 752 -7.68 8.78 10.29
N ASP A 753 -7.61 9.15 11.57
CA ASP A 753 -8.66 8.91 12.56
C ASP A 753 -9.92 9.79 12.38
N ASN A 754 -10.02 10.51 11.25
CA ASN A 754 -11.18 11.31 10.85
C ASN A 754 -11.89 10.71 9.61
N TYR A 755 -11.49 9.51 9.15
CA TYR A 755 -11.95 8.86 7.90
C TYR A 755 -13.46 8.92 7.63
N ALA A 756 -14.30 8.63 8.63
CA ALA A 756 -15.76 8.66 8.50
C ALA A 756 -16.42 9.95 9.05
N SER A 757 -15.62 10.91 9.55
CA SER A 757 -16.12 12.10 10.24
C SER A 757 -16.75 13.10 9.25
N PRO A 758 -17.94 13.66 9.54
CA PRO A 758 -18.60 14.62 8.65
C PRO A 758 -17.83 15.94 8.49
N THR A 759 -16.98 16.30 9.46
CA THR A 759 -16.13 17.50 9.40
C THR A 759 -15.05 17.45 8.32
N THR A 760 -14.68 16.25 7.86
CA THR A 760 -13.72 16.09 6.77
C THR A 760 -14.46 16.05 5.43
N VAL A 761 -14.17 17.02 4.57
CA VAL A 761 -14.56 16.97 3.16
C VAL A 761 -13.39 16.37 2.40
N ARG A 762 -13.58 15.22 1.75
CA ARG A 762 -12.61 14.67 0.80
C ARG A 762 -12.59 15.57 -0.44
N VAL A 763 -11.68 16.55 -0.46
CA VAL A 763 -11.53 17.49 -1.59
C VAL A 763 -11.31 16.70 -2.89
N GLY A 764 -12.31 16.71 -3.77
CA GLY A 764 -12.34 15.98 -5.04
C GLY A 764 -13.32 14.79 -5.10
N LEU A 765 -13.83 14.25 -3.99
CA LEU A 765 -14.61 13.00 -4.05
C LEU A 765 -16.12 13.14 -4.31
N GLU A 766 -16.65 14.35 -4.42
CA GLU A 766 -18.01 14.55 -4.96
C GLU A 766 -18.04 14.44 -6.50
N GLU A 767 -16.87 14.37 -7.18
CA GLU A 767 -16.78 14.22 -8.65
C GLU A 767 -15.72 13.21 -9.17
N ALA A 768 -14.75 12.73 -8.37
CA ALA A 768 -13.57 12.02 -8.91
C ALA A 768 -13.52 10.47 -8.81
N THR A 769 -14.38 9.80 -8.03
CA THR A 769 -14.35 8.32 -7.95
C THR A 769 -15.13 7.66 -9.09
N THR A 770 -14.41 6.98 -9.99
CA THR A 770 -15.01 6.15 -11.06
C THR A 770 -15.40 4.73 -10.62
N ASP A 771 -14.98 4.28 -9.43
CA ASP A 771 -15.48 3.04 -8.82
C ASP A 771 -16.70 3.36 -7.91
N GLU A 772 -17.89 3.01 -8.42
CA GLU A 772 -19.18 3.15 -7.73
C GLU A 772 -19.17 2.48 -6.34
N VAL A 773 -18.43 1.38 -6.20
CA VAL A 773 -18.45 0.55 -5.00
C VAL A 773 -17.66 1.19 -3.85
N VAL A 774 -16.52 1.82 -4.16
CA VAL A 774 -15.77 2.61 -3.16
C VAL A 774 -16.55 3.85 -2.74
N SER A 775 -17.16 4.54 -3.71
CA SER A 775 -18.04 5.69 -3.47
C SER A 775 -19.18 5.33 -2.49
N LYS A 776 -19.70 4.11 -2.62
CA LYS A 776 -20.77 3.57 -1.78
C LYS A 776 -20.30 3.13 -0.38
N GLU A 777 -19.10 2.57 -0.24
CA GLU A 777 -18.54 2.28 1.10
C GLU A 777 -18.26 3.57 1.88
N ASP A 778 -17.72 4.61 1.25
CA ASP A 778 -17.54 5.93 1.88
C ASP A 778 -18.87 6.57 2.31
N GLN A 779 -19.89 6.54 1.45
CA GLN A 779 -21.24 7.05 1.78
C GLN A 779 -21.87 6.29 2.95
N PHE A 780 -21.78 4.95 2.94
CA PHE A 780 -22.21 4.09 4.04
C PHE A 780 -21.50 4.46 5.35
N MET A 781 -20.17 4.53 5.36
CA MET A 781 -19.39 4.84 6.56
C MET A 781 -19.76 6.22 7.14
N ARG A 782 -19.96 7.22 6.27
CA ARG A 782 -20.35 8.59 6.67
C ARG A 782 -21.79 8.67 7.18
N GLU A 783 -22.76 7.99 6.55
CA GLU A 783 -24.15 7.95 7.02
C GLU A 783 -24.26 7.21 8.35
N MET A 784 -23.58 6.06 8.50
CA MET A 784 -23.56 5.29 9.75
C MET A 784 -22.87 6.06 10.89
N TYR A 785 -21.80 6.83 10.60
CA TYR A 785 -21.15 7.70 11.59
C TYR A 785 -22.11 8.78 12.09
N LEU A 786 -22.75 9.51 11.16
CA LEU A 786 -23.76 10.52 11.47
C LEU A 786 -24.96 9.93 12.24
N TYR A 787 -25.39 8.72 11.90
CA TYR A 787 -26.49 8.04 12.59
C TYR A 787 -26.12 7.68 14.03
N CYS A 788 -24.94 7.09 14.25
CA CYS A 788 -24.44 6.80 15.59
C CYS A 788 -24.28 8.09 16.43
N GLN A 789 -23.79 9.17 15.82
CA GLN A 789 -23.70 10.49 16.46
C GLN A 789 -25.08 11.02 16.87
N ALA A 790 -26.10 10.89 16.00
CA ALA A 790 -27.47 11.27 16.31
C ALA A 790 -28.13 10.42 17.42
N GLN A 791 -27.69 9.16 17.58
CA GLN A 791 -28.07 8.29 18.69
C GLN A 791 -27.24 8.53 19.98
N ASN A 792 -26.42 9.59 20.03
CA ASN A 792 -25.56 9.96 21.17
C ASN A 792 -24.49 8.90 21.52
N VAL A 793 -24.02 8.13 20.54
CA VAL A 793 -22.85 7.25 20.73
C VAL A 793 -21.60 8.11 20.96
N PRO A 794 -20.77 7.82 21.99
CA PRO A 794 -19.50 8.51 22.20
C PRO A 794 -18.61 8.46 20.95
N GLN A 795 -18.02 9.60 20.56
CA GLN A 795 -17.34 9.76 19.27
C GLN A 795 -16.16 8.78 19.07
N ASP A 796 -15.47 8.44 20.16
CA ASP A 796 -14.41 7.44 20.25
C ASP A 796 -14.90 5.99 20.03
N GLN A 797 -16.19 5.73 20.23
CA GLN A 797 -16.81 4.41 20.09
C GLN A 797 -17.59 4.23 18.79
N ILE A 798 -17.92 5.29 18.05
CA ILE A 798 -18.76 5.23 16.83
C ILE A 798 -18.26 4.16 15.86
N MET A 799 -16.97 4.18 15.52
CA MET A 799 -16.38 3.25 14.55
C MET A 799 -16.34 1.80 15.05
N GLU A 800 -16.32 1.58 16.36
CA GLU A 800 -16.44 0.23 16.95
C GLU A 800 -17.89 -0.26 16.93
N ARG A 801 -18.89 0.63 17.10
CA ARG A 801 -20.31 0.27 16.89
C ARG A 801 -20.58 -0.11 15.43
N ILE A 802 -20.10 0.69 14.48
CA ILE A 802 -20.20 0.39 13.04
C ILE A 802 -19.54 -0.95 12.72
N ASN A 803 -18.39 -1.25 13.33
CA ASN A 803 -17.72 -2.52 13.11
C ASN A 803 -18.49 -3.72 13.68
N TRP A 804 -19.20 -3.58 14.82
CA TRP A 804 -20.10 -4.65 15.30
C TRP A 804 -21.31 -4.86 14.39
N MET A 805 -21.87 -3.78 13.82
CA MET A 805 -22.93 -3.84 12.81
C MET A 805 -22.44 -4.58 11.55
N GLN A 806 -21.22 -4.28 11.10
CA GLN A 806 -20.55 -4.95 9.99
C GLN A 806 -20.39 -6.47 10.26
N CYS A 807 -20.06 -6.86 11.50
CA CYS A 807 -20.01 -8.26 11.91
C CYS A 807 -21.39 -8.94 11.83
N VAL A 808 -22.46 -8.28 12.28
CA VAL A 808 -23.85 -8.81 12.21
C VAL A 808 -24.25 -9.00 10.75
N PHE A 809 -24.03 -8.01 9.90
CA PHE A 809 -24.27 -8.14 8.46
C PHE A 809 -23.48 -9.28 7.81
N HIS A 810 -22.20 -9.46 8.16
CA HIS A 810 -21.41 -10.58 7.63
C HIS A 810 -21.96 -11.94 8.10
N ASN A 811 -22.49 -12.02 9.32
CA ASN A 811 -23.08 -13.25 9.83
C ASN A 811 -24.43 -13.58 9.18
N GLU A 812 -25.36 -12.62 9.15
CA GLU A 812 -26.75 -12.86 8.72
C GLU A 812 -26.95 -12.77 7.19
N CYS A 813 -26.08 -12.06 6.48
CA CYS A 813 -26.30 -11.68 5.07
C CYS A 813 -25.19 -12.11 4.10
N LYS A 814 -24.12 -12.74 4.61
CA LYS A 814 -23.00 -13.28 3.81
C LYS A 814 -22.75 -14.74 4.19
N GLN A 815 -21.50 -15.19 4.26
CA GLN A 815 -21.18 -16.61 4.49
C GLN A 815 -21.35 -17.08 5.95
N GLY A 816 -21.68 -16.21 6.90
CA GLY A 816 -21.54 -16.48 8.34
C GLY A 816 -20.18 -16.04 8.87
N VAL A 817 -20.01 -15.95 10.20
CA VAL A 817 -18.67 -15.80 10.81
C VAL A 817 -18.24 -17.09 11.50
N PHE A 818 -17.00 -17.50 11.25
CA PHE A 818 -16.45 -18.77 11.71
C PHE A 818 -15.20 -18.56 12.57
N ASP A 819 -14.87 -19.55 13.38
CA ASP A 819 -13.61 -19.58 14.14
C ASP A 819 -12.45 -20.13 13.28
N TYR A 820 -11.22 -19.91 13.74
CA TYR A 820 -10.04 -20.54 13.15
C TYR A 820 -10.11 -22.08 13.28
N SER A 821 -9.81 -22.79 12.19
CA SER A 821 -9.77 -24.25 12.19
C SER A 821 -8.65 -24.80 13.08
N ASP A 822 -8.84 -25.98 13.67
CA ASP A 822 -7.84 -26.64 14.52
C ASP A 822 -6.48 -26.79 13.83
N ALA A 823 -6.49 -27.01 12.51
CA ALA A 823 -5.28 -27.06 11.69
C ALA A 823 -4.55 -25.71 11.69
N PHE A 824 -5.24 -24.59 11.41
CA PHE A 824 -4.64 -23.26 11.44
C PHE A 824 -4.16 -22.88 12.84
N ARG A 825 -4.97 -23.15 13.87
CA ARG A 825 -4.60 -22.95 15.28
C ARG A 825 -3.30 -23.66 15.64
N THR A 826 -3.14 -24.90 15.19
CA THR A 826 -1.94 -25.72 15.43
C THR A 826 -0.73 -25.26 14.60
N SER A 827 -0.94 -24.79 13.36
CA SER A 827 0.12 -24.45 12.41
C SER A 827 0.62 -22.99 12.46
N PHE A 828 -0.10 -22.11 13.15
CA PHE A 828 0.23 -20.68 13.35
C PHE A 828 0.22 -20.28 14.86
N ASP A 829 0.13 -21.26 15.76
CA ASP A 829 0.01 -21.15 17.24
C ASP A 829 -1.07 -20.17 17.75
N VAL A 830 -2.22 -20.09 17.05
CA VAL A 830 -3.26 -19.10 17.34
C VAL A 830 -4.17 -19.56 18.47
N HIS A 831 -3.95 -19.00 19.66
CA HIS A 831 -4.81 -19.18 20.83
C HIS A 831 -6.10 -18.33 20.79
N GLY A 832 -6.13 -17.23 20.01
CA GLY A 832 -7.29 -16.34 19.87
C GLY A 832 -8.36 -16.83 18.89
N SER A 833 -9.35 -15.99 18.57
CA SER A 833 -10.39 -16.25 17.57
C SER A 833 -10.60 -14.99 16.69
N PRO A 834 -11.17 -15.12 15.47
CA PRO A 834 -11.47 -13.98 14.60
C PRO A 834 -12.39 -12.98 15.30
N TYR A 835 -12.16 -11.69 15.05
CA TYR A 835 -12.81 -10.63 15.83
C TYR A 835 -14.34 -10.69 15.73
N CYS A 836 -14.90 -10.80 14.52
CA CYS A 836 -16.36 -10.84 14.38
C CYS A 836 -17.00 -12.12 14.94
N TYR A 837 -16.29 -13.27 14.95
CA TYR A 837 -16.77 -14.48 15.61
C TYR A 837 -16.94 -14.26 17.12
N VAL A 838 -15.96 -13.59 17.75
CA VAL A 838 -16.06 -13.18 19.17
C VAL A 838 -17.21 -12.17 19.37
N THR A 839 -17.31 -11.14 18.53
CA THR A 839 -18.40 -10.13 18.59
C THR A 839 -19.79 -10.76 18.51
N ILE A 840 -20.02 -11.66 17.54
CA ILE A 840 -21.32 -12.32 17.35
C ILE A 840 -21.65 -13.25 18.53
N SER A 841 -20.68 -14.00 19.03
CA SER A 841 -20.85 -14.81 20.25
C SER A 841 -21.27 -13.95 21.45
N GLN A 842 -20.63 -12.78 21.64
CA GLN A 842 -20.96 -11.85 22.73
C GLN A 842 -22.31 -11.14 22.56
N LEU A 843 -22.74 -10.86 21.34
CA LEU A 843 -24.08 -10.33 21.06
C LEU A 843 -25.16 -11.40 21.32
N ALA A 844 -24.97 -12.62 20.82
CA ALA A 844 -25.89 -13.73 21.01
C ALA A 844 -26.06 -14.11 22.49
N ASN A 845 -24.98 -14.11 23.27
CA ASN A 845 -25.02 -14.37 24.72
C ASN A 845 -25.36 -13.14 25.59
N ARG A 846 -25.57 -11.96 24.95
CA ARG A 846 -25.93 -10.67 25.59
C ARG A 846 -24.90 -10.10 26.56
N THR A 847 -23.62 -10.46 26.43
CA THR A 847 -22.52 -9.75 27.12
C THR A 847 -22.09 -8.49 26.38
N LEU A 848 -22.41 -8.38 25.08
CA LEU A 848 -22.26 -7.17 24.26
C LEU A 848 -23.63 -6.67 23.80
N SER A 849 -23.74 -5.38 23.51
CA SER A 849 -24.91 -4.77 22.87
C SER A 849 -24.52 -3.55 22.06
N ILE A 850 -25.03 -3.47 20.82
CA ILE A 850 -24.73 -2.38 19.87
C ILE A 850 -25.22 -1.03 20.40
N ASN A 851 -26.39 -0.98 21.04
CA ASN A 851 -27.01 0.22 21.62
C ASN A 851 -27.25 1.39 20.64
N VAL A 852 -27.52 1.11 19.36
CA VAL A 852 -27.87 2.10 18.33
C VAL A 852 -29.20 1.68 17.68
N PRO A 853 -30.37 2.05 18.23
CA PRO A 853 -31.65 1.49 17.78
C PRO A 853 -31.98 1.88 16.33
N GLY A 854 -32.37 0.92 15.49
CA GLY A 854 -32.79 1.16 14.10
C GLY A 854 -31.65 1.27 13.08
N TRP A 855 -30.42 0.95 13.48
CA TRP A 855 -29.24 0.91 12.60
C TRP A 855 -29.45 0.00 11.38
N GLU A 856 -30.23 -1.07 11.56
CA GLU A 856 -30.60 -2.06 10.56
C GLU A 856 -31.24 -1.40 9.32
N GLN A 857 -32.11 -0.42 9.55
CA GLN A 857 -32.84 0.33 8.52
C GLN A 857 -31.98 1.38 7.78
N VAL A 858 -30.80 1.68 8.31
CA VAL A 858 -29.79 2.54 7.66
C VAL A 858 -28.85 1.66 6.85
N TYR A 859 -28.39 0.57 7.45
CA TYR A 859 -27.54 -0.44 6.82
C TYR A 859 -28.18 -1.02 5.54
N ALA A 860 -29.47 -1.35 5.59
CA ALA A 860 -30.24 -1.89 4.47
C ALA A 860 -30.42 -0.93 3.27
N ARG A 861 -30.10 0.36 3.41
CA ARG A 861 -30.09 1.33 2.29
C ARG A 861 -28.88 1.12 1.38
N HIS A 862 -27.77 0.69 1.99
CA HIS A 862 -26.49 0.47 1.30
C HIS A 862 -26.35 -0.98 0.87
N TYR A 863 -26.57 -1.92 1.79
CA TYR A 863 -26.27 -3.32 1.55
C TYR A 863 -27.52 -4.20 1.62
N SER A 864 -27.79 -4.92 0.54
CA SER A 864 -28.89 -5.88 0.48
C SER A 864 -28.57 -7.12 1.34
N CYS A 865 -29.63 -7.68 1.93
CA CYS A 865 -29.58 -8.90 2.71
C CYS A 865 -30.68 -9.85 2.19
N ALA A 866 -30.33 -11.13 2.00
CA ALA A 866 -31.31 -12.16 1.64
C ALA A 866 -31.99 -12.81 2.86
N SER A 867 -31.44 -12.61 4.06
CA SER A 867 -32.06 -13.05 5.31
C SER A 867 -33.21 -12.13 5.72
N THR A 868 -34.31 -12.72 6.19
CA THR A 868 -35.47 -12.03 6.75
C THR A 868 -35.31 -11.75 8.27
N VAL A 869 -34.07 -11.74 8.77
CA VAL A 869 -33.74 -11.73 10.22
C VAL A 869 -32.70 -10.64 10.54
N MET A 870 -32.75 -9.51 9.82
CA MET A 870 -32.09 -8.26 10.20
C MET A 870 -33.11 -7.34 10.88
#